data_AF-A0AAV0XM04-F1
#
_entry.id   AF-A0AAV0XM04-F1
#
_cell.length_a   1.000
_cell.length_b   1.000
_cell.length_c   1.000
_cell.angle_alpha   90.00
_cell.angle_beta   90.00
_cell.angle_gamma   90.00
#
_symmetry.space_group_name_H-M   'P 1'
#
loop_
_entity.id
_entity.type
_entity.pdbx_description
1 polymer ?
#
loop_
_entity_poly.entity_id
_entity_poly.type
_entity_poly.pdbx_seq_one_letter_code
_entity_poly.pdbx_strand_id
1 'polypeptide(L)'
;MAKVLGFCVIALTLAPVSLASDNIVLYSEDEKQLQVEYGKNTTSKNLKLSFYEDCIDKDLYVCTPKTKSNADYLPYFSESEKQECKHFEQIAQSMNDVLQFCVDMESSYWFGGAETGLQEWPLNKLNWTDRSYVTKEVDHQAILESYFFNSDGFYIHIHDSVALFVDINGPRPGYMCFTAKVVAPYRKVRNVMQFRVCKFSDPRKAHENAIKDFLGSPQSIPDPYVVKHPIWSTWARYKNDVNTSVILNYAREIVDSGFQRGTFEIDDNWENCYGSAEFNTTRFEDIKGMINKLKSYGFKTSLWTHPFVNNECPIHETAKKKGYFVNSTSGTVNSTWWNGNASYIDFTNPEAAAWWSNSLRDLIAKSGIDTFKFDAGEASWSPQLPEFYDEDLTYYPDNIVTAYLKTIKAFGNGIEYRTSRRSQELGCFLRMYDRESRWDFQLGLPSLVTSLIQLNMIGYPFVLPDMIGGNGYFDLPPSKEMYIRWMQAAVFMPVVQFSYTPWDFDAQTLELCRYFMDLRNNYTDTIVDLMKHTVTHGSPVNPPVWWIDPTDSDAHAIDDQFMLGEQILVAPVLVEGATTRFCVIALTLAPVSLASDNIVLYSEDEKQLKVEYGKSTTSKNLKLSFYEDCIDKDPSVCTPKTKGNADYLPYFSESEKQECKHFEQIAQSMNDVLQFCVDIEGSYWFGGAETGLQEWPLNKLNWTDRSYVTKEVDHQAIVESYFFNSDGFYIHINDSVALFVDINGPRPGYMCFTAKVVAPYRKVRNVMQFRVCKFSDPRKAHENAIKDFLGSPKSIPDPYVVKHPIWSTWARYKNDVNTSVILNYAREIVDNGFQRGTFEIDGNWENCYGSAEFNTTRFEDIKGMINKLKSYGFKTSLWMHPFINNECPIHETAKNKGYFVNSTSGTVNSTWWNGNASFIDFTNPEAAEWWSNSLRDLIAKSGIDTFKFDAGEASWSPQLPEFYDKDLTYYPDNIVTAYLKTIKAFGNGIEYRTSRRSQELGCLVRMYGRESRWDFQLGLPSLVTSLIQLNMIGYPFVLPDMIGGNGYFDLPPSKEMYIRWMQAAVFMPVVQFSYPPWDFDAQTLELCRYFMDLRNNYTDTIVDLMKHTVAHGSPVNPPVWWIDPTDSKAHAIDDRKEMHFTFC
;
A
#
# COMPACT_ATOMS: atom_id res chain seq x y z
N MET A 1 -48.31 -9.28 1.66
CA MET A 1 -49.35 -10.30 1.42
C MET A 1 -48.92 -11.13 0.22
N ALA A 2 -48.78 -12.44 0.44
CA ALA A 2 -48.79 -13.57 -0.47
C ALA A 2 -48.93 -13.36 -2.01
N LYS A 3 -48.06 -14.06 -2.76
CA LYS A 3 -48.37 -14.99 -3.88
C LYS A 3 -48.76 -14.35 -5.25
N VAL A 4 -48.39 -14.82 -6.45
CA VAL A 4 -47.76 -16.07 -6.94
C VAL A 4 -47.81 -16.07 -8.49
N LEU A 5 -46.78 -16.67 -9.13
CA LEU A 5 -46.71 -17.24 -10.49
C LEU A 5 -46.86 -16.30 -11.72
N GLY A 6 -46.01 -16.39 -12.76
CA GLY A 6 -45.07 -17.46 -13.09
C GLY A 6 -44.09 -17.10 -14.22
N PHE A 7 -42.92 -17.72 -14.10
CA PHE A 7 -41.93 -17.96 -15.14
C PHE A 7 -42.47 -18.95 -16.18
N CYS A 8 -42.17 -18.71 -17.47
CA CYS A 8 -41.82 -19.74 -18.44
C CYS A 8 -40.79 -19.19 -19.44
N VAL A 9 -39.70 -19.95 -19.55
CA VAL A 9 -38.44 -19.71 -20.25
C VAL A 9 -38.53 -20.04 -21.74
N ILE A 10 -37.60 -19.43 -22.52
CA ILE A 10 -36.97 -19.76 -23.83
C ILE A 10 -37.03 -18.49 -24.70
N ALA A 11 -35.96 -17.79 -25.12
CA ALA A 11 -34.52 -18.07 -25.21
C ALA A 11 -33.69 -16.77 -25.26
N LEU A 12 -32.41 -16.88 -24.88
CA LEU A 12 -31.21 -16.15 -25.37
C LEU A 12 -31.20 -14.61 -25.32
N THR A 13 -30.49 -14.07 -24.32
CA THR A 13 -29.46 -13.00 -24.42
C THR A 13 -28.98 -12.68 -23.00
N LEU A 14 -27.67 -12.48 -22.83
CA LEU A 14 -27.02 -12.06 -21.58
C LEU A 14 -27.79 -10.92 -20.90
N ALA A 15 -28.26 -11.18 -19.68
CA ALA A 15 -28.65 -10.15 -18.74
C ALA A 15 -28.01 -10.53 -17.40
N PRO A 16 -27.28 -9.61 -16.73
CA PRO A 16 -26.76 -9.88 -15.39
C PRO A 16 -27.95 -10.19 -14.48
N VAL A 17 -28.01 -11.42 -13.96
CA VAL A 17 -28.99 -11.76 -12.93
C VAL A 17 -28.49 -11.13 -11.64
N SER A 18 -28.97 -9.91 -11.37
CA SER A 18 -28.97 -9.29 -10.06
C SER A 18 -29.46 -10.31 -9.03
N LEU A 19 -28.58 -10.70 -8.12
CA LEU A 19 -28.97 -11.40 -6.92
C LEU A 19 -29.36 -10.33 -5.91
N ALA A 20 -30.67 -10.11 -5.85
CA ALA A 20 -31.34 -9.11 -5.04
C ALA A 20 -30.82 -9.08 -3.59
N SER A 21 -29.94 -8.11 -3.33
CA SER A 21 -30.08 -7.20 -2.21
C SER A 21 -30.28 -5.82 -2.85
N ASP A 22 -31.16 -4.98 -2.31
CA ASP A 22 -31.38 -3.61 -2.80
C ASP A 22 -30.10 -2.71 -2.73
N ASN A 23 -28.98 -3.28 -2.26
CA ASN A 23 -27.69 -2.63 -2.03
C ASN A 23 -26.55 -3.22 -2.86
N ILE A 24 -26.80 -3.84 -4.02
CA ILE A 24 -25.75 -4.19 -4.99
C ILE A 24 -26.26 -3.86 -6.39
N VAL A 25 -25.68 -2.82 -7.00
CA VAL A 25 -25.96 -2.46 -8.39
C VAL A 25 -24.76 -2.87 -9.22
N LEU A 26 -24.98 -3.89 -10.05
CA LEU A 26 -24.04 -4.27 -11.09
C LEU A 26 -24.31 -3.39 -12.30
N TYR A 27 -23.38 -2.52 -12.66
CA TYR A 27 -23.41 -1.88 -13.96
C TYR A 27 -22.58 -2.72 -14.93
N SER A 28 -23.17 -3.00 -16.09
CA SER A 28 -22.49 -3.51 -17.27
C SER A 28 -22.57 -2.40 -18.30
N GLU A 29 -21.58 -1.50 -18.32
CA GLU A 29 -21.49 -0.48 -19.39
C GLU A 29 -20.87 -1.05 -20.68
N ASP A 30 -20.16 -2.17 -20.59
CA ASP A 30 -19.73 -3.00 -21.72
C ASP A 30 -19.55 -4.46 -21.27
N GLU A 31 -19.57 -5.42 -22.20
CA GLU A 31 -19.46 -6.88 -21.96
C GLU A 31 -18.14 -7.33 -21.26
N LYS A 32 -17.34 -6.38 -20.76
CA LYS A 32 -15.92 -6.52 -20.39
C LYS A 32 -15.51 -6.11 -18.98
N GLN A 33 -16.41 -5.58 -18.15
CA GLN A 33 -16.17 -5.39 -16.72
C GLN A 33 -17.47 -5.53 -15.91
N LEU A 34 -17.40 -6.23 -14.79
CA LEU A 34 -18.43 -6.23 -13.75
C LEU A 34 -17.96 -5.30 -12.63
N GLN A 35 -18.36 -4.03 -12.66
CA GLN A 35 -18.24 -3.17 -11.50
C GLN A 35 -19.37 -3.51 -10.52
N VAL A 36 -18.99 -4.04 -9.36
CA VAL A 36 -19.90 -4.23 -8.23
C VAL A 36 -19.90 -2.95 -7.42
N GLU A 37 -20.78 -1.99 -7.76
CA GLU A 37 -21.11 -0.96 -6.78
C GLU A 37 -21.96 -1.67 -5.72
N TYR A 38 -21.43 -1.80 -4.49
CA TYR A 38 -22.31 -1.94 -3.35
C TYR A 38 -23.24 -0.75 -3.45
N GLY A 39 -24.51 -1.02 -3.74
CA GLY A 39 -25.58 -0.05 -3.70
C GLY A 39 -25.31 0.76 -2.46
N LYS A 40 -24.90 2.01 -2.73
CA LYS A 40 -24.71 3.00 -1.70
C LYS A 40 -25.97 2.87 -0.91
N ASN A 41 -25.84 2.46 0.35
CA ASN A 41 -26.85 2.78 1.30
C ASN A 41 -26.92 4.31 1.19
N THR A 42 -27.85 4.82 0.39
CA THR A 42 -28.15 6.25 0.29
C THR A 42 -28.90 6.63 1.56
N THR A 43 -28.48 6.10 2.71
CA THR A 43 -28.36 6.90 3.91
C THR A 43 -27.44 8.04 3.56
N SER A 44 -28.03 9.23 3.45
CA SER A 44 -27.30 10.50 3.43
C SER A 44 -26.13 10.42 4.40
N LYS A 45 -24.89 10.53 3.89
CA LYS A 45 -23.71 10.62 4.75
C LYS A 45 -23.78 11.97 5.46
N ASN A 46 -24.28 11.94 6.69
CA ASN A 46 -24.29 13.11 7.55
C ASN A 46 -22.90 13.32 8.12
N LEU A 47 -22.38 14.55 8.00
CA LEU A 47 -21.14 14.94 8.67
C LEU A 47 -21.36 14.92 10.18
N LYS A 48 -20.65 14.04 10.89
CA LYS A 48 -20.74 13.95 12.35
C LYS A 48 -19.74 14.91 12.99
N LEU A 49 -20.25 15.87 13.75
CA LEU A 49 -19.46 16.76 14.59
C LEU A 49 -19.69 16.43 16.06
N SER A 50 -18.61 16.28 16.81
CA SER A 50 -18.64 16.06 18.26
C SER A 50 -17.98 17.22 18.96
N PHE A 51 -18.67 17.86 19.91
CA PHE A 51 -18.19 19.03 20.66
C PHE A 51 -17.78 18.66 22.09
N TYR A 52 -16.68 19.24 22.56
CA TYR A 52 -16.11 18.99 23.90
C TYR A 52 -15.71 20.32 24.57
N GLU A 53 -15.87 20.39 25.90
CA GLU A 53 -15.37 21.47 26.78
C GLU A 53 -14.55 20.85 27.92
N ASP A 54 -13.65 21.63 28.52
CA ASP A 54 -12.88 21.29 29.73
C ASP A 54 -12.07 19.97 29.65
N CYS A 55 -11.40 19.72 28.51
CA CYS A 55 -10.37 18.69 28.44
C CYS A 55 -9.12 19.17 29.19
N ILE A 56 -9.03 18.89 30.50
CA ILE A 56 -7.90 19.35 31.33
C ILE A 56 -6.62 18.62 30.91
N ASP A 57 -5.58 19.41 30.62
CA ASP A 57 -4.22 18.99 30.26
C ASP A 57 -3.66 17.90 31.21
N LYS A 58 -3.75 16.63 30.79
CA LYS A 58 -2.77 15.52 30.97
C LYS A 58 -3.36 14.12 30.73
N ASP A 59 -4.67 13.99 30.54
CA ASP A 59 -5.31 12.74 30.13
C ASP A 59 -6.47 13.01 29.16
N LEU A 60 -6.21 12.91 27.85
CA LEU A 60 -7.21 13.10 26.78
C LEU A 60 -8.36 12.07 26.83
N TYR A 61 -8.28 11.06 27.70
CA TYR A 61 -9.34 10.09 28.01
C TYR A 61 -10.42 10.62 28.96
N VAL A 62 -10.23 11.81 29.55
CA VAL A 62 -11.16 12.42 30.51
C VAL A 62 -11.69 13.76 29.97
N CYS A 63 -12.24 13.75 28.74
CA CYS A 63 -13.07 14.88 28.29
C CYS A 63 -14.50 14.64 28.75
N THR A 64 -15.13 15.64 29.36
CA THR A 64 -16.56 15.58 29.71
C THR A 64 -17.37 16.01 28.50
N PRO A 65 -18.18 15.13 27.86
CA PRO A 65 -19.10 15.58 26.81
C PRO A 65 -20.07 16.61 27.41
N LYS A 66 -20.52 17.60 26.63
CA LYS A 66 -21.65 18.45 27.07
C LYS A 66 -22.90 17.60 27.27
N THR A 67 -23.10 17.08 28.48
CA THR A 67 -24.33 16.38 28.86
C THR A 67 -25.40 17.41 29.20
N LYS A 68 -26.06 17.93 28.17
CA LYS A 68 -27.44 18.42 28.20
C LYS A 68 -28.00 18.44 26.77
N SER A 69 -28.86 17.45 26.51
CA SER A 69 -29.77 17.22 25.38
C SER A 69 -29.30 17.07 23.93
N ASN A 70 -28.07 17.42 23.53
CA ASN A 70 -27.74 17.48 22.10
C ASN A 70 -26.50 16.63 21.75
N ALA A 71 -26.70 15.32 21.57
CA ALA A 71 -25.98 14.61 20.51
C ALA A 71 -26.59 15.05 19.18
N ASP A 72 -26.37 16.31 18.82
CA ASP A 72 -26.79 16.84 17.52
C ASP A 72 -25.86 16.23 16.47
N TYR A 73 -26.16 14.99 16.04
CA TYR A 73 -25.95 14.64 14.64
C TYR A 73 -26.50 15.83 13.86
N LEU A 74 -25.71 16.54 13.06
CA LEU A 74 -26.27 17.64 12.30
C LEU A 74 -27.19 17.02 11.22
N PRO A 75 -28.53 16.92 11.36
CA PRO A 75 -29.41 16.46 10.28
C PRO A 75 -29.82 17.70 9.46
N TYR A 76 -28.91 18.66 9.41
CA TYR A 76 -29.21 20.07 9.30
C TYR A 76 -29.03 20.55 7.87
N PHE A 77 -28.26 19.82 7.07
CA PHE A 77 -28.12 20.06 5.66
C PHE A 77 -29.24 19.32 4.94
N SER A 78 -30.06 20.05 4.17
CA SER A 78 -31.18 19.44 3.45
C SER A 78 -30.68 18.38 2.47
N GLU A 79 -31.49 17.34 2.19
CA GLU A 79 -31.22 16.36 1.12
C GLU A 79 -31.21 16.96 -0.29
N SER A 80 -31.40 18.28 -0.41
CA SER A 80 -31.38 18.95 -1.71
C SER A 80 -29.94 19.19 -2.17
N GLU A 81 -29.71 19.13 -3.49
CA GLU A 81 -28.44 19.53 -4.13
C GLU A 81 -28.09 21.02 -3.95
N LYS A 82 -28.83 21.77 -3.12
CA LYS A 82 -28.64 23.20 -2.93
C LYS A 82 -27.51 23.45 -1.92
N GLN A 83 -26.64 24.39 -2.27
CA GLN A 83 -25.60 24.92 -1.40
C GLN A 83 -26.18 25.35 -0.05
N GLU A 84 -25.57 24.87 1.03
CA GLU A 84 -25.92 25.29 2.38
C GLU A 84 -24.63 25.43 3.22
N CYS A 85 -24.52 26.57 3.92
CA CYS A 85 -23.38 26.93 4.76
C CYS A 85 -23.88 27.30 6.16
N LYS A 86 -23.21 26.79 7.19
CA LYS A 86 -23.53 27.10 8.59
C LYS A 86 -22.30 27.63 9.30
N HIS A 87 -22.51 28.64 10.12
CA HIS A 87 -21.49 29.27 10.93
C HIS A 87 -21.68 28.85 12.39
N PHE A 88 -20.59 28.50 13.04
CA PHE A 88 -20.54 28.10 14.43
C PHE A 88 -19.62 29.05 15.18
N GLU A 89 -20.07 29.50 16.34
CA GLU A 89 -19.31 30.36 17.24
C GLU A 89 -19.54 29.90 18.67
N GLN A 90 -18.44 29.71 19.40
CA GLN A 90 -18.44 29.40 20.82
C GLN A 90 -17.35 30.23 21.48
N ILE A 91 -17.73 30.91 22.57
CA ILE A 91 -16.82 31.73 23.37
C ILE A 91 -16.64 31.03 24.71
N ALA A 92 -15.39 30.81 25.10
CA ALA A 92 -15.08 30.15 26.37
C ALA A 92 -15.40 31.06 27.56
N GLN A 93 -15.72 30.47 28.72
CA GLN A 93 -16.05 31.25 29.92
C GLN A 93 -14.79 31.83 30.56
N SER A 94 -13.69 31.09 30.48
CA SER A 94 -12.35 31.47 30.92
C SER A 94 -11.33 31.29 29.79
N MET A 95 -10.23 32.04 29.87
CA MET A 95 -9.11 31.94 28.92
C MET A 95 -8.39 30.59 28.97
N ASN A 96 -8.49 29.88 30.10
CA ASN A 96 -7.85 28.59 30.31
C ASN A 96 -8.72 27.41 29.84
N ASP A 97 -10.00 27.65 29.54
CA ASP A 97 -10.87 26.60 29.05
C ASP A 97 -10.43 26.22 27.64
N VAL A 98 -10.54 24.94 27.29
CA VAL A 98 -10.24 24.44 25.96
C VAL A 98 -11.54 24.15 25.23
N LEU A 99 -11.69 24.69 24.02
CA LEU A 99 -12.85 24.40 23.16
C LEU A 99 -12.41 23.46 22.05
N GLN A 100 -13.11 22.34 21.86
CA GLN A 100 -12.75 21.38 20.82
C GLN A 100 -13.99 20.89 20.08
N PHE A 101 -13.84 20.67 18.78
CA PHE A 101 -14.74 19.81 18.02
C PHE A 101 -13.97 18.81 17.16
N CYS A 102 -14.56 17.65 16.92
CA CYS A 102 -13.98 16.60 16.07
C CYS A 102 -14.93 16.23 14.95
N VAL A 103 -14.37 15.85 13.81
CA VAL A 103 -15.08 15.30 12.66
C VAL A 103 -14.67 13.86 12.41
N ASP A 104 -15.66 13.02 12.14
CA ASP A 104 -15.49 11.63 11.72
C ASP A 104 -14.96 11.59 10.27
N MET A 105 -13.85 10.87 10.05
CA MET A 105 -13.21 10.74 8.76
C MET A 105 -13.45 9.38 8.08
N GLU A 106 -14.03 8.38 8.75
CA GLU A 106 -14.04 6.99 8.25
C GLU A 106 -14.79 6.81 6.92
N SER A 107 -15.77 7.67 6.66
CA SER A 107 -16.66 7.53 5.51
C SER A 107 -16.27 8.35 4.27
N SER A 108 -15.22 9.18 4.34
CA SER A 108 -14.87 10.12 3.27
C SER A 108 -13.36 10.35 3.20
N TYR A 109 -12.84 10.68 2.03
CA TYR A 109 -11.46 11.12 1.87
C TYR A 109 -11.34 12.61 2.16
N TRP A 110 -10.43 13.01 3.04
CA TRP A 110 -10.22 14.39 3.48
C TRP A 110 -8.96 14.99 2.86
N PHE A 111 -9.04 16.27 2.52
CA PHE A 111 -8.03 17.04 1.81
C PHE A 111 -7.88 18.43 2.41
N GLY A 112 -6.81 19.13 2.04
CA GLY A 112 -6.54 20.50 2.47
C GLY A 112 -5.66 20.56 3.71
N GLY A 113 -5.64 21.68 4.39
CA GLY A 113 -4.80 21.89 5.55
C GLY A 113 -3.40 22.44 5.23
N ALA A 114 -2.36 21.76 5.68
CA ALA A 114 -0.97 22.23 5.61
C ALA A 114 -0.08 21.34 4.72
N GLU A 115 0.94 21.93 4.11
CA GLU A 115 2.10 21.17 3.65
C GLU A 115 2.91 20.73 4.86
N THR A 116 3.40 19.49 4.86
CA THR A 116 4.24 18.92 5.92
C THR A 116 5.28 17.97 5.36
N GLY A 117 6.24 17.56 6.20
CA GLY A 117 7.33 16.71 5.72
C GLY A 117 6.93 15.26 5.39
N LEU A 118 5.97 14.71 6.12
CA LEU A 118 5.32 13.46 5.76
C LEU A 118 4.02 13.81 5.04
N GLN A 119 4.09 13.96 3.72
CA GLN A 119 2.94 14.40 2.92
C GLN A 119 2.22 13.21 2.31
N GLU A 120 1.44 12.49 3.11
CA GLU A 120 0.52 11.47 2.58
C GLU A 120 -0.78 12.10 2.07
N TRP A 121 -1.40 11.45 1.10
CA TRP A 121 -2.67 11.87 0.52
C TRP A 121 -3.60 10.65 0.41
N PRO A 122 -4.88 10.73 0.81
CA PRO A 122 -5.54 11.85 1.51
C PRO A 122 -5.10 12.00 2.98
N LEU A 123 -5.57 13.07 3.65
CA LEU A 123 -5.26 13.37 5.05
C LEU A 123 -5.60 12.23 6.02
N ASN A 124 -6.53 11.34 5.64
CA ASN A 124 -6.90 10.16 6.42
C ASN A 124 -5.72 9.25 6.78
N LYS A 125 -4.61 9.31 6.03
CA LYS A 125 -3.40 8.51 6.28
C LYS A 125 -2.49 9.12 7.36
N LEU A 126 -2.60 10.44 7.59
CA LEU A 126 -1.73 11.17 8.50
C LEU A 126 -2.03 10.86 9.97
N ASN A 127 -1.01 11.02 10.82
CA ASN A 127 -1.13 10.87 12.26
C ASN A 127 -0.50 12.06 12.99
N TRP A 128 -1.33 13.01 13.41
CA TRP A 128 -0.95 14.23 14.11
C TRP A 128 -1.59 14.30 15.49
N THR A 129 -0.82 14.77 16.46
CA THR A 129 -1.30 15.06 17.82
C THR A 129 -0.88 16.48 18.19
N ASP A 130 -1.83 17.27 18.63
CA ASP A 130 -1.73 18.58 19.26
C ASP A 130 -0.84 19.57 18.51
N ARG A 131 -0.95 19.61 17.18
CA ARG A 131 -0.12 20.46 16.34
C ARG A 131 -0.64 21.89 16.32
N SER A 132 0.20 22.85 16.75
CA SER A 132 -0.07 24.28 16.55
C SER A 132 -0.18 24.61 15.06
N TYR A 133 -1.23 25.32 14.70
CA TYR A 133 -1.58 25.59 13.31
C TYR A 133 -1.12 26.99 12.89
N VAL A 134 0.20 27.18 12.92
CA VAL A 134 0.90 28.40 12.45
C VAL A 134 2.04 28.01 11.53
N THR A 135 2.49 28.91 10.66
CA THR A 135 3.64 28.63 9.80
C THR A 135 4.89 28.43 10.66
N LYS A 136 5.61 27.34 10.42
CA LYS A 136 6.75 26.96 11.23
C LYS A 136 7.72 26.06 10.48
N GLU A 137 8.99 26.20 10.82
CA GLU A 137 10.04 25.33 10.32
C GLU A 137 9.93 23.92 10.90
N VAL A 138 9.63 23.81 12.20
CA VAL A 138 9.37 22.53 12.86
C VAL A 138 8.16 21.84 12.22
N ASP A 139 8.22 20.53 12.04
CA ASP A 139 7.22 19.74 11.29
C ASP A 139 7.17 20.02 9.78
N HIS A 140 8.01 20.93 9.27
CA HIS A 140 8.07 21.35 7.86
C HIS A 140 6.76 22.01 7.38
N GLN A 141 6.16 22.85 8.23
CA GLN A 141 4.84 23.45 8.02
C GLN A 141 4.95 24.91 7.55
N ALA A 142 5.65 25.16 6.45
CA ALA A 142 5.89 26.51 5.94
C ALA A 142 4.66 27.12 5.24
N ILE A 143 3.77 26.27 4.71
CA ILE A 143 2.59 26.66 3.95
C ILE A 143 1.35 25.98 4.55
N LEU A 144 0.33 26.76 4.88
CA LEU A 144 -0.90 26.22 5.44
C LEU A 144 -2.13 27.09 5.19
N GLU A 145 -3.30 26.45 5.18
CA GLU A 145 -4.60 27.11 5.30
C GLU A 145 -5.49 26.38 6.30
N SER A 146 -6.32 27.14 7.02
CA SER A 146 -7.33 26.60 7.94
C SER A 146 -8.57 26.09 7.19
N TYR A 147 -8.36 25.37 6.09
CA TYR A 147 -9.37 24.89 5.16
C TYR A 147 -9.20 23.39 4.92
N PHE A 148 -10.26 22.64 5.22
CA PHE A 148 -10.30 21.19 5.10
C PHE A 148 -11.57 20.80 4.37
N PHE A 149 -11.51 19.90 3.40
CA PHE A 149 -12.68 19.48 2.63
C PHE A 149 -12.62 18.00 2.33
N ASN A 150 -13.73 17.41 1.88
CA ASN A 150 -13.79 15.97 1.67
C ASN A 150 -14.45 15.55 0.35
N SER A 151 -14.28 14.28 0.01
CA SER A 151 -14.84 13.61 -1.18
C SER A 151 -16.36 13.69 -1.30
N ASP A 152 -17.06 13.94 -0.20
CA ASP A 152 -18.51 14.10 -0.20
C ASP A 152 -18.91 15.58 -0.44
N GLY A 153 -17.99 16.49 -0.74
CA GLY A 153 -18.31 17.89 -1.02
C GLY A 153 -18.63 18.75 0.22
N PHE A 154 -18.20 18.31 1.41
CA PHE A 154 -18.17 19.19 2.58
C PHE A 154 -16.86 19.97 2.62
N TYR A 155 -16.90 21.21 3.11
CA TYR A 155 -15.70 21.86 3.62
C TYR A 155 -15.92 22.47 5.00
N ILE A 156 -14.83 22.56 5.74
CA ILE A 156 -14.66 23.22 7.03
C ILE A 156 -13.64 24.34 6.85
N HIS A 157 -14.00 25.55 7.28
CA HIS A 157 -13.06 26.68 7.36
C HIS A 157 -13.05 27.23 8.79
N ILE A 158 -11.88 27.21 9.43
CA ILE A 158 -11.69 27.75 10.78
C ILE A 158 -11.23 29.21 10.66
N HIS A 159 -11.89 30.11 11.38
CA HIS A 159 -11.62 31.54 11.31
C HIS A 159 -10.32 31.94 12.03
N ASP A 160 -9.63 32.98 11.56
CA ASP A 160 -8.34 33.47 12.07
C ASP A 160 -8.40 33.99 13.54
N SER A 161 -9.61 34.17 14.08
CA SER A 161 -9.82 34.47 15.50
C SER A 161 -9.41 33.30 16.41
N VAL A 162 -9.41 32.07 15.90
CA VAL A 162 -9.16 30.84 16.66
C VAL A 162 -7.67 30.61 16.87
N ALA A 163 -7.27 30.36 18.13
CA ALA A 163 -5.93 29.87 18.47
C ALA A 163 -5.85 28.35 18.23
N LEU A 164 -5.62 27.96 16.98
CA LEU A 164 -5.94 26.64 16.46
C LEU A 164 -4.83 25.60 16.69
N PHE A 165 -5.23 24.44 17.17
CA PHE A 165 -4.45 23.21 17.18
C PHE A 165 -5.24 22.09 16.50
N VAL A 166 -4.53 21.20 15.81
CA VAL A 166 -5.16 20.14 15.01
C VAL A 166 -4.59 18.77 15.39
N ASP A 167 -5.51 17.82 15.59
CA ASP A 167 -5.24 16.38 15.66
C ASP A 167 -5.80 15.70 14.41
N ILE A 168 -5.07 14.73 13.85
CA ILE A 168 -5.56 13.86 12.77
C ILE A 168 -5.17 12.44 13.16
N ASN A 169 -6.15 11.56 13.34
CA ASN A 169 -5.99 10.18 13.84
C ASN A 169 -5.28 9.99 15.19
N GLY A 170 -4.63 11.02 15.76
CA GLY A 170 -3.70 10.92 16.90
C GLY A 170 -4.27 10.23 18.15
N PRO A 171 -4.76 10.95 19.16
CA PRO A 171 -5.38 10.33 20.33
C PRO A 171 -6.70 9.63 20.00
N ARG A 172 -7.26 9.84 18.80
CA ARG A 172 -8.55 9.31 18.34
C ARG A 172 -8.45 8.86 16.88
N PRO A 173 -8.13 7.57 16.62
CA PRO A 173 -8.11 7.01 15.27
C PRO A 173 -9.45 7.22 14.56
N GLY A 174 -9.43 7.59 13.29
CA GLY A 174 -10.62 7.86 12.48
C GLY A 174 -11.20 9.28 12.64
N TYR A 175 -10.60 10.14 13.47
CA TYR A 175 -11.08 11.51 13.71
C TYR A 175 -10.04 12.58 13.38
N MET A 176 -10.53 13.73 12.90
CA MET A 176 -9.77 14.98 12.86
C MET A 176 -10.40 15.97 13.85
N CYS A 177 -9.60 16.48 14.80
CA CYS A 177 -10.07 17.37 15.86
C CYS A 177 -9.43 18.75 15.76
N PHE A 178 -10.23 19.77 15.99
CA PHE A 178 -9.84 21.17 16.00
C PHE A 178 -10.02 21.71 17.41
N THR A 179 -8.93 22.22 17.97
CA THR A 179 -8.87 22.67 19.36
C THR A 179 -8.50 24.14 19.40
N ALA A 180 -9.33 24.96 20.05
CA ALA A 180 -9.02 26.35 20.37
C ALA A 180 -8.43 26.41 21.78
N LYS A 181 -7.15 26.81 21.88
CA LYS A 181 -6.48 27.00 23.18
C LYS A 181 -5.52 28.19 23.11
N VAL A 182 -5.61 29.09 24.09
CA VAL A 182 -4.80 30.31 24.11
C VAL A 182 -3.51 30.06 24.89
N VAL A 183 -2.59 29.37 24.22
CA VAL A 183 -1.22 29.12 24.67
C VAL A 183 -0.24 29.52 23.57
N ALA A 184 1.05 29.63 23.91
CA ALA A 184 2.08 29.90 22.92
C ALA A 184 1.98 28.91 21.74
N PRO A 185 2.11 29.37 20.48
CA PRO A 185 2.57 30.71 20.07
C PRO A 185 1.46 31.78 20.00
N TYR A 186 0.20 31.43 20.28
CA TYR A 186 -0.93 32.36 20.13
C TYR A 186 -1.04 33.33 21.30
N ARG A 187 -1.36 34.59 20.97
CA ARG A 187 -1.70 35.63 21.94
C ARG A 187 -3.09 36.17 21.63
N LYS A 188 -4.11 35.56 22.22
CA LYS A 188 -5.51 36.02 22.12
C LYS A 188 -5.96 36.61 23.44
N VAL A 189 -6.90 37.55 23.38
CA VAL A 189 -7.54 38.14 24.56
C VAL A 189 -8.80 37.39 24.98
N ARG A 190 -9.28 36.46 24.15
CA ARG A 190 -10.44 35.58 24.35
C ARG A 190 -10.15 34.23 23.71
N ASN A 191 -10.56 33.13 24.34
CA ASN A 191 -10.59 31.84 23.68
C ASN A 191 -11.94 31.66 22.97
N VAL A 192 -11.91 31.54 21.64
CA VAL A 192 -13.09 31.45 20.78
C VAL A 192 -12.85 30.32 19.79
N MET A 193 -13.86 29.47 19.61
CA MET A 193 -13.96 28.54 18.51
C MET A 193 -14.96 29.10 17.49
N GLN A 194 -14.46 29.48 16.32
CA GLN A 194 -15.28 30.02 15.24
C GLN A 194 -14.91 29.33 13.93
N PHE A 195 -15.90 28.68 13.32
CA PHE A 195 -15.71 27.97 12.07
C PHE A 195 -17.01 27.93 11.27
N ARG A 196 -16.90 27.55 10.01
CA ARG A 196 -18.05 27.27 9.17
C ARG A 196 -17.93 25.91 8.51
N VAL A 197 -19.08 25.32 8.24
CA VAL A 197 -19.22 24.09 7.48
C VAL A 197 -20.17 24.33 6.32
N CYS A 198 -19.75 23.98 5.12
CA CYS A 198 -20.56 24.09 3.93
C CYS A 198 -20.65 22.76 3.20
N LYS A 199 -21.78 22.53 2.52
CA LYS A 199 -22.06 21.33 1.74
C LYS A 199 -22.41 21.70 0.29
N PHE A 200 -21.76 21.01 -0.64
CA PHE A 200 -21.96 21.08 -2.09
C PHE A 200 -22.22 19.69 -2.67
N SER A 201 -22.52 19.60 -3.96
CA SER A 201 -22.78 18.31 -4.62
C SER A 201 -21.54 17.42 -4.67
N ASP A 202 -20.34 18.00 -4.73
CA ASP A 202 -19.08 17.30 -4.97
C ASP A 202 -17.88 18.14 -4.46
N PRO A 203 -16.68 17.53 -4.28
CA PRO A 203 -15.49 18.22 -3.77
C PRO A 203 -15.00 19.35 -4.67
N ARG A 204 -15.17 19.25 -5.99
CA ARG A 204 -14.76 20.30 -6.94
C ARG A 204 -15.57 21.57 -6.71
N LYS A 205 -16.90 21.47 -6.66
CA LYS A 205 -17.76 22.64 -6.37
C LYS A 205 -17.52 23.20 -4.97
N ALA A 206 -17.22 22.36 -3.99
CA ALA A 206 -16.83 22.81 -2.66
C ALA A 206 -15.56 23.66 -2.71
N HIS A 207 -14.54 23.22 -3.46
CA HIS A 207 -13.29 23.96 -3.63
C HIS A 207 -13.46 25.24 -4.47
N GLU A 208 -14.14 25.17 -5.61
CA GLU A 208 -14.45 26.34 -6.45
C GLU A 208 -15.24 27.41 -5.66
N ASN A 209 -16.08 27.00 -4.72
CA ASN A 209 -16.75 27.93 -3.81
C ASN A 209 -15.79 28.51 -2.76
N ALA A 210 -14.95 27.69 -2.13
CA ALA A 210 -13.95 28.15 -1.17
C ALA A 210 -13.03 29.24 -1.76
N ILE A 211 -12.64 29.09 -3.03
CA ILE A 211 -11.91 30.10 -3.81
C ILE A 211 -12.66 31.44 -3.87
N LYS A 212 -13.94 31.41 -4.23
CA LYS A 212 -14.78 32.62 -4.36
C LYS A 212 -15.10 33.27 -3.01
N ASP A 213 -15.19 32.46 -1.97
CA ASP A 213 -15.67 32.87 -0.66
C ASP A 213 -14.55 33.44 0.22
N PHE A 214 -13.40 32.74 0.33
CA PHE A 214 -12.35 33.19 1.25
C PHE A 214 -10.91 32.91 0.84
N LEU A 215 -10.59 31.85 0.08
CA LEU A 215 -9.20 31.60 -0.34
C LEU A 215 -8.73 32.68 -1.32
N GLY A 216 -9.60 33.12 -2.22
CA GLY A 216 -9.27 34.06 -3.28
C GLY A 216 -8.53 33.40 -4.45
N SER A 217 -8.17 34.20 -5.44
CA SER A 217 -7.41 33.77 -6.62
C SER A 217 -6.21 34.68 -6.85
N PRO A 218 -5.13 34.18 -7.49
CA PRO A 218 -3.99 35.01 -7.86
C PRO A 218 -4.41 36.21 -8.73
N GLN A 219 -3.88 37.40 -8.46
CA GLN A 219 -4.21 38.61 -9.23
C GLN A 219 -3.39 38.75 -10.52
N SER A 220 -2.28 38.02 -10.63
CA SER A 220 -1.38 38.03 -11.78
C SER A 220 -0.68 36.68 -11.91
N ILE A 221 -0.17 36.35 -13.10
CA ILE A 221 0.72 35.20 -13.27
C ILE A 221 2.17 35.57 -12.88
N PRO A 222 3.00 34.58 -12.47
CA PRO A 222 4.44 34.74 -12.32
C PRO A 222 5.11 35.12 -13.66
N ASP A 223 6.38 35.56 -13.64
CA ASP A 223 7.13 35.84 -14.88
C ASP A 223 7.18 34.58 -15.77
N PRO A 224 6.56 34.59 -16.98
CA PRO A 224 6.56 33.43 -17.87
C PRO A 224 7.97 32.96 -18.27
N TYR A 225 8.99 33.82 -18.14
CA TYR A 225 10.38 33.43 -18.38
C TYR A 225 10.81 32.24 -17.52
N VAL A 226 10.38 32.20 -16.24
CA VAL A 226 10.77 31.14 -15.28
C VAL A 226 10.05 29.82 -15.58
N VAL A 227 8.87 29.86 -16.21
CA VAL A 227 8.19 28.65 -16.71
C VAL A 227 8.93 28.09 -17.91
N LYS A 228 9.33 28.98 -18.84
CA LYS A 228 9.92 28.64 -20.13
C LYS A 228 11.37 28.18 -20.06
N HIS A 229 12.10 28.58 -19.02
CA HIS A 229 13.51 28.28 -18.89
C HIS A 229 13.83 27.72 -17.50
N PRO A 230 14.81 26.80 -17.39
CA PRO A 230 15.15 26.18 -16.12
C PRO A 230 15.80 27.18 -15.15
N ILE A 231 15.71 26.87 -13.86
CA ILE A 231 16.53 27.48 -12.82
C ILE A 231 17.74 26.56 -12.55
N TRP A 232 18.94 27.14 -12.45
CA TRP A 232 20.16 26.45 -12.08
C TRP A 232 20.63 26.96 -10.72
N SER A 233 20.40 26.17 -9.67
CA SER A 233 20.80 26.51 -8.31
C SER A 233 22.20 25.99 -7.99
N THR A 234 22.89 26.70 -7.10
CA THR A 234 24.22 26.35 -6.60
C THR A 234 24.16 25.47 -5.33
N TRP A 235 22.98 25.32 -4.71
CA TRP A 235 22.83 24.74 -3.38
C TRP A 235 23.28 23.28 -3.25
N ALA A 236 22.74 22.34 -4.03
CA ALA A 236 22.99 20.91 -3.78
C ALA A 236 24.44 20.51 -4.05
N ARG A 237 25.08 21.14 -5.05
CA ARG A 237 26.46 20.81 -5.45
C ARG A 237 27.52 21.53 -4.62
N TYR A 238 27.26 22.77 -4.18
CA TYR A 238 28.28 23.60 -3.53
C TYR A 238 27.94 24.00 -2.10
N LYS A 239 26.67 23.88 -1.67
CA LYS A 239 26.18 24.36 -0.37
C LYS A 239 26.67 25.80 -0.15
N ASN A 240 27.46 26.01 0.89
CA ASN A 240 27.96 27.33 1.28
C ASN A 240 29.29 27.67 0.60
N ASP A 241 29.84 26.83 -0.28
CA ASP A 241 31.17 27.00 -0.88
C ASP A 241 31.13 27.69 -2.26
N VAL A 242 30.35 28.77 -2.35
CA VAL A 242 30.20 29.60 -3.56
C VAL A 242 31.17 30.78 -3.60
N ASN A 243 31.83 30.97 -4.74
CA ASN A 243 32.67 32.13 -5.02
C ASN A 243 32.70 32.42 -6.52
N THR A 244 33.36 33.50 -6.91
CA THR A 244 33.44 33.95 -8.32
C THR A 244 33.89 32.85 -9.28
N SER A 245 34.91 32.07 -8.90
CA SER A 245 35.45 31.02 -9.76
C SER A 245 34.49 29.85 -9.90
N VAL A 246 33.88 29.41 -8.79
CA VAL A 246 32.89 28.32 -8.78
C VAL A 246 31.69 28.66 -9.67
N ILE A 247 31.13 29.85 -9.51
CA ILE A 247 29.97 30.30 -10.28
C ILE A 247 30.27 30.37 -11.79
N LEU A 248 31.40 30.97 -12.17
CA LEU A 248 31.76 31.08 -13.59
C LEU A 248 32.15 29.74 -14.22
N ASN A 249 32.72 28.81 -13.44
CA ASN A 249 32.95 27.44 -13.88
C ASN A 249 31.62 26.72 -14.13
N TYR A 250 30.70 26.75 -13.17
CA TYR A 250 29.42 26.08 -13.30
C TYR A 250 28.60 26.65 -14.47
N ALA A 251 28.60 27.97 -14.66
CA ALA A 251 27.97 28.61 -15.81
C ALA A 251 28.57 28.15 -17.15
N ARG A 252 29.88 27.91 -17.22
CA ARG A 252 30.53 27.33 -18.41
C ARG A 252 30.11 25.88 -18.63
N GLU A 253 30.09 25.07 -17.59
CA GLU A 253 29.64 23.67 -17.68
C GLU A 253 28.22 23.57 -18.26
N ILE A 254 27.30 24.43 -17.82
CA ILE A 254 25.93 24.49 -18.36
C ILE A 254 25.94 24.83 -19.86
N VAL A 255 26.75 25.82 -20.27
CA VAL A 255 26.88 26.25 -21.67
C VAL A 255 27.49 25.13 -22.53
N ASP A 256 28.57 24.53 -22.07
CA ASP A 256 29.31 23.47 -22.77
C ASP A 256 28.46 22.19 -22.87
N SER A 257 27.57 21.96 -21.90
CA SER A 257 26.60 20.85 -21.89
C SER A 257 25.37 21.11 -22.75
N GLY A 258 25.28 22.24 -23.46
CA GLY A 258 24.25 22.47 -24.48
C GLY A 258 22.83 22.70 -23.95
N PHE A 259 22.64 23.01 -22.67
CA PHE A 259 21.33 23.33 -22.12
C PHE A 259 20.91 24.79 -22.37
N GLN A 260 19.62 25.05 -22.21
CA GLN A 260 19.11 26.41 -22.09
C GLN A 260 19.63 27.07 -20.82
N ARG A 261 19.97 28.37 -20.90
CA ARG A 261 20.59 29.11 -19.81
C ARG A 261 19.61 29.38 -18.67
N GLY A 262 18.48 30.01 -18.95
CA GLY A 262 17.46 30.29 -17.94
C GLY A 262 17.94 31.22 -16.82
N THR A 263 17.61 30.88 -15.58
CA THR A 263 17.96 31.66 -14.39
C THR A 263 19.08 30.97 -13.62
N PHE A 264 20.18 31.66 -13.38
CA PHE A 264 21.27 31.21 -12.53
C PHE A 264 21.04 31.71 -11.11
N GLU A 265 20.83 30.81 -10.18
CA GLU A 265 20.53 31.09 -8.78
C GLU A 265 21.78 30.92 -7.90
N ILE A 266 22.17 32.02 -7.26
CA ILE A 266 23.31 32.07 -6.35
C ILE A 266 22.77 31.91 -4.93
N ASP A 267 23.07 30.78 -4.32
CA ASP A 267 22.62 30.38 -2.99
C ASP A 267 23.68 30.68 -1.91
N ASP A 268 23.43 30.23 -0.68
CA ASP A 268 23.97 30.65 0.62
C ASP A 268 25.46 31.08 0.66
N ASN A 269 25.77 31.97 1.63
CA ASN A 269 27.10 32.44 2.01
C ASN A 269 27.76 33.38 0.97
N TRP A 270 26.92 34.18 0.30
CA TRP A 270 27.37 35.30 -0.54
C TRP A 270 27.57 36.60 0.24
N GLU A 271 26.86 36.77 1.36
CA GLU A 271 26.93 37.97 2.20
C GLU A 271 28.22 38.06 3.01
N ASN A 272 28.65 39.28 3.35
CA ASN A 272 29.75 39.52 4.27
C ASN A 272 29.42 39.06 5.70
N CYS A 273 28.19 39.32 6.14
CA CYS A 273 27.54 38.67 7.27
C CYS A 273 26.03 38.60 6.99
N TYR A 274 25.35 37.60 7.55
CA TYR A 274 23.93 37.37 7.28
C TYR A 274 23.04 38.56 7.68
N GLY A 275 22.29 39.08 6.71
CA GLY A 275 21.45 40.28 6.85
C GLY A 275 22.17 41.61 6.63
N SER A 276 23.41 41.59 6.16
CA SER A 276 24.14 42.82 5.77
C SER A 276 23.65 43.41 4.45
N ALA A 277 23.08 42.59 3.57
CA ALA A 277 22.81 42.92 2.17
C ALA A 277 24.05 43.45 1.42
N GLU A 278 25.25 42.95 1.78
CA GLU A 278 26.53 43.31 1.17
C GLU A 278 27.33 42.06 0.80
N PHE A 279 27.86 41.99 -0.42
CA PHE A 279 28.66 40.86 -0.88
C PHE A 279 29.98 40.73 -0.10
N ASN A 280 30.36 39.51 0.24
CA ASN A 280 31.67 39.20 0.78
C ASN A 280 32.76 39.42 -0.28
N THR A 281 33.54 40.50 -0.13
CA THR A 281 34.57 40.88 -1.11
C THR A 281 35.75 39.90 -1.20
N THR A 282 35.93 39.01 -0.21
CA THR A 282 36.95 37.95 -0.28
C THR A 282 36.51 36.80 -1.21
N ARG A 283 35.19 36.58 -1.33
CA ARG A 283 34.60 35.55 -2.22
C ARG A 283 34.20 36.13 -3.59
N PHE A 284 33.83 37.41 -3.60
CA PHE A 284 33.30 38.14 -4.74
C PHE A 284 34.04 39.48 -4.93
N GLU A 285 35.27 39.42 -5.43
CA GLU A 285 36.14 40.59 -5.63
C GLU A 285 35.52 41.63 -6.57
N ASP A 286 34.87 41.18 -7.67
CA ASP A 286 34.15 42.02 -8.63
C ASP A 286 32.79 41.38 -8.99
N ILE A 287 31.81 41.56 -8.08
CA ILE A 287 30.46 41.03 -8.28
C ILE A 287 29.82 41.53 -9.57
N LYS A 288 29.97 42.83 -9.90
CA LYS A 288 29.36 43.41 -11.10
C LYS A 288 29.98 42.83 -12.37
N GLY A 289 31.30 42.64 -12.39
CA GLY A 289 32.00 41.95 -13.47
C GLY A 289 31.52 40.49 -13.64
N MET A 290 31.37 39.75 -12.53
CA MET A 290 30.87 38.38 -12.54
C MET A 290 29.45 38.29 -13.10
N ILE A 291 28.52 39.14 -12.65
CA ILE A 291 27.15 39.16 -13.14
C ILE A 291 27.08 39.57 -14.62
N ASN A 292 27.85 40.58 -15.04
CA ASN A 292 27.96 40.94 -16.46
C ASN A 292 28.47 39.75 -17.31
N LYS A 293 29.37 38.94 -16.77
CA LYS A 293 29.86 37.74 -17.43
C LYS A 293 28.78 36.66 -17.55
N LEU A 294 28.00 36.40 -16.51
CA LEU A 294 26.85 35.50 -16.56
C LEU A 294 25.81 35.96 -17.60
N LYS A 295 25.50 37.25 -17.63
CA LYS A 295 24.61 37.84 -18.63
C LYS A 295 25.15 37.69 -20.06
N SER A 296 26.47 37.79 -20.25
CA SER A 296 27.10 37.54 -21.55
C SER A 296 26.99 36.09 -22.03
N TYR A 297 26.77 35.13 -21.12
CA TYR A 297 26.47 33.74 -21.46
C TYR A 297 25.00 33.49 -21.73
N GLY A 298 24.12 34.44 -21.38
CA GLY A 298 22.68 34.41 -21.60
C GLY A 298 21.84 34.06 -20.37
N PHE A 299 22.40 34.13 -19.16
CA PHE A 299 21.65 33.88 -17.92
C PHE A 299 20.94 35.15 -17.42
N LYS A 300 19.71 35.00 -16.90
CA LYS A 300 19.20 35.86 -15.82
C LYS A 300 19.78 35.40 -14.48
N THR A 301 19.76 36.24 -13.46
CA THR A 301 20.34 35.93 -12.15
C THR A 301 19.33 36.11 -11.02
N SER A 302 19.27 35.12 -10.14
CA SER A 302 18.53 35.17 -8.88
C SER A 302 19.50 35.06 -7.71
N LEU A 303 19.23 35.78 -6.63
CA LEU A 303 20.03 35.74 -5.41
C LEU A 303 19.17 35.26 -4.24
N TRP A 304 19.66 34.26 -3.51
CA TRP A 304 19.02 33.81 -2.28
C TRP A 304 19.07 34.92 -1.21
N THR A 305 17.96 35.18 -0.54
CA THR A 305 17.86 36.19 0.52
C THR A 305 16.89 35.73 1.60
N HIS A 306 17.11 36.20 2.82
CA HIS A 306 16.35 35.82 4.01
C HIS A 306 15.99 37.06 4.85
N PRO A 307 15.06 36.94 5.82
CA PRO A 307 14.55 38.10 6.57
C PRO A 307 15.21 38.31 7.96
N PHE A 308 16.44 37.84 8.15
CA PHE A 308 17.12 37.86 9.44
C PHE A 308 18.34 38.78 9.41
N VAL A 309 18.74 39.26 10.59
CA VAL A 309 20.06 39.87 10.79
C VAL A 309 20.75 39.13 11.91
N ASN A 310 21.91 38.55 11.63
CA ASN A 310 22.68 37.82 12.63
C ASN A 310 23.25 38.77 13.70
N ASN A 311 23.30 38.29 14.95
CA ASN A 311 23.68 39.10 16.11
C ASN A 311 25.12 39.64 16.03
N GLU A 312 26.03 38.89 15.38
CA GLU A 312 27.42 39.29 15.16
C GLU A 312 27.59 40.32 14.05
N CYS A 313 26.58 40.53 13.20
CA CYS A 313 26.65 41.45 12.08
C CYS A 313 26.51 42.90 12.59
N PRO A 314 27.44 43.83 12.28
CA PRO A 314 27.42 45.19 12.85
C PRO A 314 26.13 45.98 12.64
N ILE A 315 25.38 45.65 11.58
CA ILE A 315 24.10 46.29 11.26
C ILE A 315 22.99 45.92 12.25
N HIS A 316 23.13 44.80 12.97
CA HIS A 316 22.18 44.33 13.99
C HIS A 316 21.94 45.38 15.07
N GLU A 317 23.00 45.89 15.69
CA GLU A 317 22.89 46.90 16.76
C GLU A 317 22.26 48.21 16.25
N THR A 318 22.42 48.53 14.97
CA THR A 318 21.79 49.69 14.36
C THR A 318 20.29 49.47 14.17
N ALA A 319 19.89 48.32 13.63
CA ALA A 319 18.48 47.94 13.44
C ALA A 319 17.75 47.78 14.78
N LYS A 320 18.41 47.18 15.78
CA LYS A 320 17.91 47.02 17.15
C LYS A 320 17.60 48.37 17.82
N LYS A 321 18.50 49.36 17.72
CA LYS A 321 18.28 50.71 18.26
C LYS A 321 17.12 51.45 17.59
N LYS A 322 16.80 51.09 16.35
CA LYS A 322 15.66 51.65 15.61
C LYS A 322 14.34 50.89 15.85
N GLY A 323 14.38 49.78 16.59
CA GLY A 323 13.18 48.96 16.84
C GLY A 323 12.69 48.23 15.59
N TYR A 324 13.60 47.77 14.72
CA TYR A 324 13.25 47.11 13.45
C TYR A 324 13.07 45.59 13.55
N PHE A 325 13.26 45.01 14.74
CA PHE A 325 13.11 43.57 14.96
C PHE A 325 11.84 43.27 15.77
N VAL A 326 11.26 42.09 15.52
CA VAL A 326 10.14 41.58 16.29
C VAL A 326 10.58 41.43 17.75
N ASN A 327 9.80 41.99 18.66
CA ASN A 327 10.06 41.89 20.09
C ASN A 327 9.24 40.75 20.70
N SER A 328 9.60 40.29 21.89
CA SER A 328 8.74 39.42 22.71
C SER A 328 8.10 40.21 23.85
N THR A 329 7.10 39.61 24.48
CA THR A 329 6.55 40.08 25.77
C THR A 329 7.59 40.18 26.91
N SER A 330 8.74 39.50 26.80
CA SER A 330 9.85 39.62 27.75
C SER A 330 10.88 40.69 27.37
N GLY A 331 10.67 41.40 26.26
CA GLY A 331 11.55 42.46 25.76
C GLY A 331 12.80 41.98 25.01
N THR A 332 12.85 40.71 24.59
CA THR A 332 13.96 40.20 23.77
C THR A 332 13.60 40.20 22.29
N VAL A 333 14.56 40.61 21.46
CA VAL A 333 14.51 40.49 19.99
C VAL A 333 15.33 39.30 19.48
N ASN A 334 15.99 38.58 20.38
CA ASN A 334 16.84 37.45 20.01
C ASN A 334 15.97 36.24 19.63
N SER A 335 16.33 35.62 18.52
CA SER A 335 15.80 34.37 17.99
C SER A 335 16.95 33.53 17.41
N THR A 336 16.61 32.41 16.79
CA THR A 336 17.55 31.50 16.13
C THR A 336 17.00 31.08 14.78
N TRP A 337 17.88 30.82 13.82
CA TRP A 337 17.56 30.21 12.53
C TRP A 337 18.68 29.26 12.11
N TRP A 338 18.55 28.59 10.96
CA TRP A 338 19.49 27.53 10.58
C TRP A 338 20.94 28.02 10.34
N ASN A 339 21.16 29.32 10.09
CA ASN A 339 22.51 29.92 10.05
C ASN A 339 22.88 30.74 11.32
N GLY A 340 22.25 30.48 12.48
CA GLY A 340 22.75 30.92 13.78
C GLY A 340 21.80 31.78 14.62
N ASN A 341 22.37 32.60 15.52
CA ASN A 341 21.60 33.48 16.41
C ASN A 341 21.34 34.83 15.72
N ALA A 342 20.08 35.23 15.65
CA ALA A 342 19.67 36.39 14.87
C ALA A 342 18.49 37.13 15.51
N SER A 343 18.08 38.20 14.87
CA SER A 343 16.78 38.83 15.09
C SER A 343 15.96 38.85 13.80
N TYR A 344 14.66 38.59 13.93
CA TYR A 344 13.71 38.58 12.81
C TYR A 344 13.19 39.99 12.57
N ILE A 345 13.29 40.47 11.32
CA ILE A 345 12.82 41.81 10.93
C ILE A 345 11.30 41.88 11.09
N ASP A 346 10.83 42.96 11.74
CA ASP A 346 9.40 43.19 11.91
C ASP A 346 8.80 43.86 10.67
N PHE A 347 8.28 43.07 9.74
CA PHE A 347 7.63 43.59 8.53
C PHE A 347 6.30 44.29 8.77
N THR A 348 5.74 44.23 9.99
CA THR A 348 4.60 45.08 10.36
C THR A 348 5.03 46.54 10.61
N ASN A 349 6.32 46.77 10.86
CA ASN A 349 6.90 48.11 10.90
C ASN A 349 7.21 48.59 9.47
N PRO A 350 6.47 49.59 8.95
CA PRO A 350 6.68 50.08 7.59
C PRO A 350 8.08 50.68 7.37
N GLU A 351 8.70 51.24 8.42
CA GLU A 351 10.08 51.74 8.33
C GLU A 351 11.10 50.61 8.23
N ALA A 352 10.92 49.52 8.99
CA ALA A 352 11.79 48.35 8.93
C ALA A 352 11.67 47.65 7.57
N ALA A 353 10.44 47.44 7.09
CA ALA A 353 10.16 46.86 5.78
C ALA A 353 10.77 47.71 4.65
N ALA A 354 10.65 49.04 4.72
CA ALA A 354 11.25 49.95 3.75
C ALA A 354 12.79 49.95 3.82
N TRP A 355 13.37 49.93 5.02
CA TRP A 355 14.81 49.88 5.24
C TRP A 355 15.42 48.60 4.62
N TRP A 356 14.85 47.44 4.93
CA TRP A 356 15.31 46.17 4.37
C TRP A 356 15.12 46.12 2.85
N SER A 357 13.94 46.51 2.35
CA SER A 357 13.65 46.53 0.91
C SER A 357 14.59 47.46 0.13
N ASN A 358 14.90 48.64 0.68
CA ASN A 358 15.82 49.58 0.04
C ASN A 358 17.25 49.04 0.01
N SER A 359 17.66 48.32 1.04
CA SER A 359 18.98 47.67 1.07
C SER A 359 19.12 46.63 -0.04
N LEU A 360 18.07 45.84 -0.28
CA LEU A 360 18.01 44.89 -1.39
C LEU A 360 17.93 45.57 -2.79
N ARG A 361 17.22 46.69 -2.91
CA ARG A 361 17.21 47.48 -4.17
C ARG A 361 18.57 48.07 -4.48
N ASP A 362 19.27 48.58 -3.46
CA ASP A 362 20.63 49.08 -3.59
C ASP A 362 21.59 47.95 -3.97
N LEU A 363 21.40 46.76 -3.41
CA LEU A 363 22.16 45.57 -3.78
C LEU A 363 21.98 45.21 -5.26
N ILE A 364 20.73 45.17 -5.76
CA ILE A 364 20.45 44.97 -7.21
C ILE A 364 21.15 46.05 -8.04
N ALA A 365 21.02 47.32 -7.66
CA ALA A 365 21.59 48.43 -8.42
C ALA A 365 23.13 48.36 -8.51
N LYS A 366 23.80 47.91 -7.44
CA LYS A 366 25.26 47.77 -7.37
C LYS A 366 25.77 46.52 -8.09
N SER A 367 25.14 45.37 -7.85
CA SER A 367 25.58 44.06 -8.34
C SER A 367 25.14 43.75 -9.77
N GLY A 368 23.97 44.23 -10.17
CA GLY A 368 23.32 43.88 -11.43
C GLY A 368 22.49 42.60 -11.40
N ILE A 369 22.23 42.00 -10.22
CA ILE A 369 21.31 40.87 -10.04
C ILE A 369 19.91 41.21 -10.60
N ASP A 370 19.19 40.24 -11.15
CA ASP A 370 17.88 40.49 -11.79
C ASP A 370 16.69 40.29 -10.83
N THR A 371 16.75 39.30 -9.93
CA THR A 371 15.66 38.99 -8.99
C THR A 371 16.15 38.24 -7.74
N PHE A 372 15.23 37.82 -6.88
CA PHE A 372 15.51 37.18 -5.59
C PHE A 372 14.74 35.88 -5.40
N LYS A 373 15.38 34.95 -4.69
CA LYS A 373 14.77 33.80 -4.01
C LYS A 373 14.60 34.17 -2.54
N PHE A 374 13.37 34.31 -2.08
CA PHE A 374 13.05 34.64 -0.69
C PHE A 374 12.83 33.38 0.14
N ASP A 375 13.77 33.06 1.01
CA ASP A 375 13.74 31.86 1.85
C ASP A 375 13.38 32.22 3.30
N ALA A 376 12.93 31.21 4.06
CA ALA A 376 12.33 31.35 5.39
C ALA A 376 11.06 32.22 5.38
N GLY A 377 10.80 32.90 6.50
CA GLY A 377 9.71 33.86 6.68
C GLY A 377 8.58 33.33 7.57
N GLU A 378 8.64 32.07 7.99
CA GLU A 378 7.66 31.45 8.88
C GLU A 378 7.53 32.20 10.21
N ALA A 379 6.34 32.19 10.80
CA ALA A 379 6.07 32.88 12.06
C ALA A 379 6.90 32.32 13.23
N SER A 380 7.26 31.03 13.19
CA SER A 380 8.07 30.40 14.24
C SER A 380 9.47 30.99 14.42
N TRP A 381 9.96 31.76 13.44
CA TRP A 381 11.23 32.47 13.58
C TRP A 381 11.15 33.70 14.48
N SER A 382 9.94 34.15 14.80
CA SER A 382 9.75 35.21 15.79
C SER A 382 10.09 34.71 17.20
N PRO A 383 10.56 35.58 18.11
CA PRO A 383 10.58 35.27 19.54
C PRO A 383 9.22 34.77 20.03
N GLN A 384 9.21 33.86 21.01
CA GLN A 384 7.97 33.31 21.57
C GLN A 384 7.10 34.42 22.19
N LEU A 385 5.79 34.36 21.89
CA LEU A 385 4.82 35.42 22.16
C LEU A 385 5.28 36.78 21.57
N PRO A 386 5.31 36.88 20.23
CA PRO A 386 5.81 38.07 19.56
C PRO A 386 4.93 39.30 19.82
N GLU A 387 5.57 40.46 19.78
CA GLU A 387 4.99 41.79 19.78
C GLU A 387 5.40 42.48 18.49
N PHE A 388 4.41 42.73 17.65
CA PHE A 388 4.59 43.43 16.38
C PHE A 388 4.45 44.93 16.60
N TYR A 389 5.13 45.72 15.77
CA TYR A 389 5.02 47.17 15.73
C TYR A 389 3.57 47.62 15.50
N ASP A 390 2.86 46.93 14.59
CA ASP A 390 1.41 47.07 14.48
C ASP A 390 0.73 46.19 15.54
N GLU A 391 0.35 46.82 16.65
CA GLU A 391 -0.29 46.14 17.79
C GLU A 391 -1.58 45.42 17.38
N ASP A 392 -2.31 45.93 16.36
CA ASP A 392 -3.55 45.34 15.87
C ASP A 392 -3.31 44.02 15.12
N LEU A 393 -2.06 43.71 14.75
CA LEU A 393 -1.67 42.45 14.11
C LEU A 393 -1.11 41.43 15.11
N THR A 394 -0.80 41.84 16.35
CA THR A 394 -0.14 40.98 17.35
C THR A 394 -1.00 39.78 17.80
N TYR A 395 -2.31 39.81 17.52
CA TYR A 395 -3.26 38.77 17.93
C TYR A 395 -3.12 37.42 17.19
N TYR A 396 -2.34 37.32 16.11
CA TYR A 396 -2.11 36.07 15.38
C TYR A 396 -0.68 36.01 14.83
N PRO A 397 0.11 34.97 15.14
CA PRO A 397 1.53 34.92 14.78
C PRO A 397 1.80 35.07 13.27
N ASP A 398 1.02 34.40 12.42
CA ASP A 398 1.24 34.43 10.95
C ASP A 398 0.92 35.78 10.29
N ASN A 399 0.43 36.78 11.03
CA ASN A 399 0.27 38.12 10.46
C ASN A 399 1.62 38.69 10.00
N ILE A 400 2.73 38.32 10.65
CA ILE A 400 4.08 38.68 10.19
C ILE A 400 4.39 38.11 8.79
N VAL A 401 3.91 36.90 8.49
CA VAL A 401 4.09 36.25 7.17
C VAL A 401 3.38 37.08 6.10
N THR A 402 2.13 37.48 6.33
CA THR A 402 1.40 38.31 5.36
C THR A 402 2.05 39.69 5.15
N ALA A 403 2.62 40.28 6.21
CA ALA A 403 3.35 41.54 6.12
C ALA A 403 4.67 41.40 5.33
N TYR A 404 5.38 40.30 5.55
CA TYR A 404 6.58 39.92 4.78
C TYR A 404 6.24 39.72 3.29
N LEU A 405 5.20 38.93 2.98
CA LEU A 405 4.78 38.66 1.60
C LEU A 405 4.35 39.93 0.85
N LYS A 406 3.63 40.84 1.51
CA LYS A 406 3.28 42.17 0.95
C LYS A 406 4.53 43.00 0.64
N THR A 407 5.55 42.90 1.49
CA THR A 407 6.83 43.60 1.29
C THR A 407 7.57 43.05 0.07
N ILE A 408 7.70 41.73 -0.07
CA ILE A 408 8.46 41.13 -1.18
C ILE A 408 7.74 41.25 -2.52
N LYS A 409 6.40 41.35 -2.55
CA LYS A 409 5.63 41.54 -3.79
C LYS A 409 6.12 42.73 -4.63
N ALA A 410 6.64 43.76 -3.97
CA ALA A 410 7.17 44.96 -4.63
C ALA A 410 8.41 44.71 -5.50
N PHE A 411 9.05 43.53 -5.41
CA PHE A 411 10.17 43.11 -6.26
C PHE A 411 9.71 42.48 -7.59
N GLY A 412 8.41 42.36 -7.82
CA GLY A 412 7.82 41.91 -9.08
C GLY A 412 7.48 40.42 -9.11
N ASN A 413 7.02 39.95 -10.27
CA ASN A 413 6.46 38.60 -10.44
C ASN A 413 7.52 37.52 -10.75
N GLY A 414 8.80 37.90 -10.86
CA GLY A 414 9.91 36.98 -11.12
C GLY A 414 10.52 36.37 -9.86
N ILE A 415 10.01 36.72 -8.68
CA ILE A 415 10.48 36.23 -7.38
C ILE A 415 9.90 34.85 -7.09
N GLU A 416 10.62 34.09 -6.26
CA GLU A 416 10.10 32.91 -5.56
C GLU A 416 10.11 33.14 -4.05
N TYR A 417 9.21 32.45 -3.34
CA TYR A 417 9.07 32.52 -1.88
C TYR A 417 8.65 31.18 -1.29
N ARG A 418 9.02 30.88 -0.03
CA ARG A 418 8.84 29.55 0.60
C ARG A 418 7.63 29.43 1.53
N THR A 419 7.28 30.48 2.27
CA THR A 419 6.22 30.43 3.28
C THR A 419 4.94 31.11 2.79
N SER A 420 3.77 30.61 3.20
CA SER A 420 2.52 31.21 2.77
C SER A 420 1.34 30.91 3.70
N ARG A 421 0.51 31.93 3.93
CA ARG A 421 -0.80 31.86 4.58
C ARG A 421 -1.63 33.08 4.19
N ARG A 422 -2.89 32.90 3.82
CA ARG A 422 -3.85 33.96 3.42
C ARG A 422 -3.27 34.91 2.35
N SER A 423 -2.54 34.38 1.36
CA SER A 423 -1.78 35.16 0.37
C SER A 423 -1.90 34.61 -1.06
N GLN A 424 -2.97 33.89 -1.37
CA GLN A 424 -3.27 33.34 -2.68
C GLN A 424 -3.27 34.40 -3.80
N GLU A 425 -3.55 35.67 -3.44
CA GLU A 425 -3.55 36.80 -4.38
C GLU A 425 -2.17 37.18 -4.94
N LEU A 426 -1.07 36.73 -4.31
CA LEU A 426 0.29 37.23 -4.56
C LEU A 426 0.74 37.04 -6.01
N GLY A 427 0.35 35.94 -6.66
CA GLY A 427 0.65 35.70 -8.08
C GLY A 427 2.15 35.58 -8.42
N CYS A 428 2.96 35.13 -7.46
CA CYS A 428 4.38 34.79 -7.63
C CYS A 428 4.57 33.27 -7.44
N PHE A 429 5.77 32.74 -7.69
CA PHE A 429 6.05 31.32 -7.47
C PHE A 429 6.19 30.99 -5.99
N LEU A 430 5.32 30.11 -5.49
CA LEU A 430 5.43 29.52 -4.17
C LEU A 430 6.24 28.24 -4.27
N ARG A 431 7.47 28.28 -3.73
CA ARG A 431 8.34 27.13 -3.59
C ARG A 431 7.77 26.20 -2.51
N MET A 432 7.58 24.93 -2.86
CA MET A 432 7.25 23.89 -1.88
C MET A 432 8.42 23.66 -0.92
N TYR A 433 8.16 23.07 0.25
CA TYR A 433 9.21 22.76 1.21
C TYR A 433 10.31 21.86 0.59
N ASP A 434 11.53 21.98 1.10
CA ASP A 434 12.70 21.18 0.67
C ASP A 434 12.38 19.68 0.62
N ARG A 435 12.91 19.00 -0.39
CA ARG A 435 12.80 17.56 -0.61
C ARG A 435 14.16 16.89 -0.52
N GLU A 436 14.15 15.64 -0.10
CA GLU A 436 15.32 14.79 0.08
C GLU A 436 15.41 13.75 -1.02
N SER A 437 16.62 13.23 -1.26
CA SER A 437 16.91 12.22 -2.27
C SER A 437 16.43 10.83 -1.84
N ARG A 438 15.11 10.65 -1.67
CA ARG A 438 14.46 9.46 -1.10
C ARG A 438 13.27 8.97 -1.93
N TRP A 439 12.97 7.67 -1.83
CA TRP A 439 11.87 7.00 -2.54
C TRP A 439 10.58 6.86 -1.71
N ASP A 440 10.45 7.56 -0.59
CA ASP A 440 9.29 7.49 0.32
C ASP A 440 8.59 8.86 0.50
N PHE A 441 7.45 8.87 1.21
CA PHE A 441 6.66 10.09 1.46
C PHE A 441 7.27 11.05 2.48
N GLN A 442 8.39 10.70 3.10
CA GLN A 442 9.09 11.56 4.05
C GLN A 442 10.06 12.48 3.28
N LEU A 443 9.53 13.59 2.77
CA LEU A 443 10.24 14.55 1.92
C LEU A 443 10.84 13.96 0.62
N GLY A 444 10.56 12.70 0.26
CA GLY A 444 11.08 12.07 -0.96
C GLY A 444 10.27 12.36 -2.22
N LEU A 445 10.63 11.69 -3.32
CA LEU A 445 10.00 11.84 -4.64
C LEU A 445 8.47 11.60 -4.62
N PRO A 446 7.90 10.61 -3.91
CA PRO A 446 6.44 10.51 -3.77
C PRO A 446 5.79 11.77 -3.18
N SER A 447 6.41 12.38 -2.16
CA SER A 447 5.87 13.60 -1.53
C SER A 447 5.93 14.84 -2.43
N LEU A 448 6.76 14.82 -3.47
CA LEU A 448 6.77 15.87 -4.51
C LEU A 448 5.39 15.97 -5.20
N VAL A 449 4.78 14.81 -5.50
CA VAL A 449 3.48 14.72 -6.18
C VAL A 449 2.34 15.13 -5.25
N THR A 450 2.32 14.58 -4.03
CA THR A 450 1.26 14.88 -3.07
C THR A 450 1.29 16.34 -2.61
N SER A 451 2.47 16.93 -2.42
CA SER A 451 2.56 18.37 -2.12
C SER A 451 2.12 19.24 -3.29
N LEU A 452 2.42 18.86 -4.54
CA LEU A 452 1.94 19.60 -5.72
C LEU A 452 0.41 19.70 -5.74
N ILE A 453 -0.29 18.57 -5.58
CA ILE A 453 -1.76 18.54 -5.59
C ILE A 453 -2.34 19.20 -4.33
N GLN A 454 -1.71 19.01 -3.17
CA GLN A 454 -2.11 19.63 -1.91
C GLN A 454 -2.07 21.16 -2.01
N LEU A 455 -0.95 21.73 -2.48
CA LEU A 455 -0.80 23.19 -2.63
C LEU A 455 -1.82 23.77 -3.61
N ASN A 456 -2.10 23.08 -4.72
CA ASN A 456 -3.19 23.46 -5.62
C ASN A 456 -4.56 23.44 -4.89
N MET A 457 -4.82 22.43 -4.06
CA MET A 457 -6.10 22.26 -3.33
C MET A 457 -6.25 23.14 -2.08
N ILE A 458 -5.23 23.90 -1.68
CA ILE A 458 -5.36 24.98 -0.68
C ILE A 458 -5.23 26.38 -1.29
N GLY A 459 -5.30 26.48 -2.63
CA GLY A 459 -5.39 27.74 -3.36
C GLY A 459 -4.06 28.35 -3.78
N TYR A 460 -2.95 27.60 -3.74
CA TYR A 460 -1.64 28.04 -4.24
C TYR A 460 -1.25 27.29 -5.52
N PRO A 461 -1.79 27.70 -6.69
CA PRO A 461 -1.63 26.97 -7.94
C PRO A 461 -0.28 27.17 -8.64
N PHE A 462 0.47 28.21 -8.27
CA PHE A 462 1.77 28.55 -8.89
C PHE A 462 2.93 27.95 -8.10
N VAL A 463 2.93 26.62 -8.07
CA VAL A 463 3.90 25.84 -7.31
C VAL A 463 5.23 25.78 -8.04
N LEU A 464 6.31 26.11 -7.35
CA LEU A 464 7.66 25.81 -7.77
C LEU A 464 8.10 24.51 -7.08
N PRO A 465 8.18 23.39 -7.81
CA PRO A 465 8.57 22.11 -7.25
C PRO A 465 10.04 22.12 -6.86
N ASP A 466 10.39 21.35 -5.83
CA ASP A 466 11.76 21.32 -5.38
C ASP A 466 12.71 20.65 -6.39
N MET A 467 14.00 20.95 -6.21
CA MET A 467 15.11 20.63 -7.09
C MET A 467 15.14 19.18 -7.56
N ILE A 468 15.49 18.97 -8.84
CA ILE A 468 15.60 17.63 -9.44
C ILE A 468 16.62 16.79 -8.66
N GLY A 469 16.15 15.65 -8.16
CA GLY A 469 16.93 14.71 -7.35
C GLY A 469 16.99 15.05 -5.85
N GLY A 470 16.32 16.11 -5.39
CA GLY A 470 16.32 16.55 -4.01
C GLY A 470 17.60 17.31 -3.61
N ASN A 471 17.68 17.68 -2.33
CA ASN A 471 18.72 18.56 -1.80
C ASN A 471 20.05 17.88 -1.45
N GLY A 472 20.13 16.56 -1.46
CA GLY A 472 21.33 15.84 -1.04
C GLY A 472 21.75 16.06 0.41
N TYR A 473 20.79 16.27 1.31
CA TYR A 473 21.08 16.42 2.75
C TYR A 473 21.63 15.12 3.35
N PHE A 474 22.30 15.25 4.50
CA PHE A 474 22.91 14.13 5.24
C PHE A 474 23.92 13.32 4.43
N ASP A 475 24.60 13.96 3.47
CA ASP A 475 25.53 13.31 2.54
C ASP A 475 24.88 12.18 1.71
N LEU A 476 23.59 12.30 1.41
CA LEU A 476 22.80 11.35 0.61
C LEU A 476 22.43 11.97 -0.75
N PRO A 477 23.34 11.98 -1.74
CA PRO A 477 23.00 12.43 -3.10
C PRO A 477 22.03 11.44 -3.78
N PRO A 478 21.26 11.88 -4.79
CA PRO A 478 20.36 10.99 -5.52
C PRO A 478 21.11 9.93 -6.31
N SER A 479 20.51 8.74 -6.42
CA SER A 479 20.94 7.75 -7.40
C SER A 479 20.65 8.25 -8.82
N LYS A 480 21.35 7.69 -9.82
CA LYS A 480 21.08 7.99 -11.24
C LYS A 480 19.60 7.78 -11.59
N GLU A 481 19.02 6.68 -11.13
CA GLU A 481 17.61 6.36 -11.38
C GLU A 481 16.68 7.41 -10.74
N MET A 482 16.89 7.71 -9.46
CA MET A 482 16.13 8.74 -8.74
C MET A 482 16.14 10.06 -9.51
N TYR A 483 17.31 10.53 -9.90
CA TYR A 483 17.48 11.78 -10.64
C TYR A 483 16.68 11.79 -11.95
N ILE A 484 16.73 10.70 -12.73
CA ILE A 484 15.98 10.57 -13.99
C ILE A 484 14.46 10.53 -13.73
N ARG A 485 13.99 9.80 -12.72
CA ARG A 485 12.55 9.72 -12.39
C ARG A 485 12.01 11.04 -11.86
N TRP A 486 12.81 11.77 -11.09
CA TRP A 486 12.48 13.12 -10.64
C TRP A 486 12.38 14.09 -11.81
N MET A 487 13.31 14.03 -12.76
CA MET A 487 13.22 14.81 -14.01
C MET A 487 11.92 14.51 -14.76
N GLN A 488 11.57 13.23 -14.92
CA GLN A 488 10.33 12.81 -15.58
C GLN A 488 9.07 13.39 -14.92
N ALA A 489 9.03 13.42 -13.58
CA ALA A 489 7.94 14.01 -12.83
C ALA A 489 7.88 15.54 -13.02
N ALA A 490 9.02 16.22 -12.92
CA ALA A 490 9.10 17.69 -12.95
C ALA A 490 8.79 18.31 -14.32
N VAL A 491 8.95 17.57 -15.44
CA VAL A 491 8.71 18.07 -16.81
C VAL A 491 7.34 18.74 -16.98
N PHE A 492 6.30 18.17 -16.36
CA PHE A 492 4.92 18.64 -16.46
C PHE A 492 4.45 19.49 -15.26
N MET A 493 5.36 19.79 -14.33
CA MET A 493 5.13 20.72 -13.22
C MET A 493 5.43 22.16 -13.67
N PRO A 494 5.03 23.21 -12.90
CA PRO A 494 5.09 24.58 -13.40
C PRO A 494 6.50 25.08 -13.71
N VAL A 495 7.53 24.62 -12.98
CA VAL A 495 8.93 25.06 -13.12
C VAL A 495 9.87 23.83 -13.03
N VAL A 496 11.03 23.91 -13.68
CA VAL A 496 12.13 22.94 -13.53
C VAL A 496 13.33 23.64 -12.91
N GLN A 497 13.82 23.11 -11.78
CA GLN A 497 15.00 23.62 -11.07
C GLN A 497 16.06 22.51 -10.94
N PHE A 498 17.24 22.76 -11.50
CA PHE A 498 18.42 21.91 -11.39
C PHE A 498 19.29 22.34 -10.21
N SER A 499 19.86 21.36 -9.53
CA SER A 499 20.84 21.61 -8.45
C SER A 499 21.96 20.57 -8.52
N TYR A 500 21.60 19.28 -8.61
CA TYR A 500 22.44 18.29 -9.27
C TYR A 500 22.33 18.41 -10.79
N THR A 501 23.44 18.21 -11.47
CA THR A 501 23.51 18.33 -12.93
C THR A 501 23.48 16.95 -13.57
N PRO A 502 22.95 16.82 -14.79
CA PRO A 502 22.87 15.51 -15.42
C PRO A 502 24.26 14.95 -15.80
N TRP A 503 25.27 15.81 -15.92
CA TRP A 503 26.67 15.41 -16.17
C TRP A 503 27.43 15.02 -14.90
N ASP A 504 26.86 15.18 -13.70
CA ASP A 504 27.40 14.58 -12.47
C ASP A 504 27.28 13.04 -12.49
N PHE A 505 26.46 12.48 -13.40
CA PHE A 505 26.22 11.04 -13.54
C PHE A 505 26.96 10.47 -14.75
N ASP A 506 26.35 10.52 -15.94
CA ASP A 506 26.92 10.01 -17.18
C ASP A 506 26.28 10.63 -18.44
N ALA A 507 26.83 10.29 -19.60
CA ALA A 507 26.35 10.78 -20.89
C ALA A 507 24.91 10.35 -21.21
N GLN A 508 24.44 9.21 -20.70
CA GLN A 508 23.07 8.76 -20.93
C GLN A 508 22.08 9.65 -20.18
N THR A 509 22.35 9.94 -18.91
CA THR A 509 21.54 10.87 -18.10
C THR A 509 21.49 12.26 -18.74
N LEU A 510 22.63 12.75 -19.25
CA LEU A 510 22.71 14.00 -20.00
C LEU A 510 21.76 14.05 -21.20
N GLU A 511 21.81 13.05 -22.08
CA GLU A 511 20.93 13.03 -23.27
C GLU A 511 19.44 12.87 -22.88
N LEU A 512 19.13 12.07 -21.86
CA LEU A 512 17.75 11.93 -21.35
C LEU A 512 17.21 13.27 -20.81
N CYS A 513 18.00 14.00 -20.03
CA CYS A 513 17.59 15.30 -19.50
C CYS A 513 17.40 16.34 -20.61
N ARG A 514 18.25 16.35 -21.65
CA ARG A 514 18.01 17.21 -22.84
C ARG A 514 16.71 16.87 -23.53
N TYR A 515 16.46 15.59 -23.76
CA TYR A 515 15.22 15.09 -24.33
C TYR A 515 13.98 15.56 -23.52
N PHE A 516 14.04 15.46 -22.20
CA PHE A 516 12.95 15.91 -21.33
C PHE A 516 12.77 17.43 -21.30
N MET A 517 13.85 18.19 -21.42
CA MET A 517 13.78 19.65 -21.57
C MET A 517 13.16 20.05 -22.92
N ASP A 518 13.47 19.32 -24.00
CA ASP A 518 12.83 19.53 -25.31
C ASP A 518 11.34 19.17 -25.28
N LEU A 519 10.98 18.06 -24.62
CA LEU A 519 9.59 17.69 -24.39
C LEU A 519 8.87 18.79 -23.60
N ARG A 520 9.47 19.30 -22.52
CA ARG A 520 8.92 20.39 -21.72
C ARG A 520 8.65 21.63 -22.58
N ASN A 521 9.57 22.01 -23.47
CA ASN A 521 9.41 23.20 -24.32
C ASN A 521 8.07 23.19 -25.08
N ASN A 522 7.58 22.02 -25.49
CA ASN A 522 6.29 21.86 -26.16
C ASN A 522 5.06 22.21 -25.30
N TYR A 523 5.19 22.20 -23.97
CA TYR A 523 4.09 22.45 -23.02
C TYR A 523 4.25 23.74 -22.21
N THR A 524 5.39 24.45 -22.32
CA THR A 524 5.60 25.67 -21.53
C THR A 524 4.55 26.74 -21.80
N ASP A 525 4.10 26.91 -23.05
CA ASP A 525 3.01 27.83 -23.40
C ASP A 525 1.67 27.35 -22.82
N THR A 526 1.39 26.04 -22.85
CA THR A 526 0.20 25.45 -22.21
C THR A 526 0.19 25.72 -20.71
N ILE A 527 1.32 25.53 -20.02
CA ILE A 527 1.44 25.83 -18.57
C ILE A 527 1.16 27.31 -18.32
N VAL A 528 1.73 28.21 -19.12
CA VAL A 528 1.49 29.66 -18.99
C VAL A 528 0.02 30.02 -19.22
N ASP A 529 -0.64 29.38 -20.19
CA ASP A 529 -2.05 29.61 -20.46
C ASP A 529 -2.95 29.05 -19.36
N LEU A 530 -2.60 27.90 -18.77
CA LEU A 530 -3.26 27.38 -17.57
C LEU A 530 -3.11 28.35 -16.40
N MET A 531 -1.94 28.96 -16.19
CA MET A 531 -1.76 29.98 -15.15
C MET A 531 -2.65 31.21 -15.38
N LYS A 532 -2.80 31.67 -16.63
CA LYS A 532 -3.74 32.76 -16.97
C LYS A 532 -5.19 32.34 -16.73
N HIS A 533 -5.52 31.10 -17.04
CA HIS A 533 -6.85 30.54 -16.78
C HIS A 533 -7.14 30.49 -15.27
N THR A 534 -6.15 30.14 -14.45
CA THR A 534 -6.25 30.19 -12.99
C THR A 534 -6.54 31.58 -12.45
N VAL A 535 -5.84 32.62 -12.94
CA VAL A 535 -6.12 34.03 -12.54
C VAL A 535 -7.56 34.43 -12.85
N THR A 536 -8.13 33.93 -13.95
CA THR A 536 -9.44 34.34 -14.45
C THR A 536 -10.61 33.50 -13.89
N HIS A 537 -10.39 32.21 -13.64
CA HIS A 537 -11.45 31.25 -13.28
C HIS A 537 -11.23 30.56 -11.92
N GLY A 538 -10.03 30.65 -11.34
CA GLY A 538 -9.67 29.98 -10.10
C GLY A 538 -9.33 28.50 -10.25
N SER A 539 -9.31 27.93 -11.46
CA SER A 539 -8.95 26.52 -11.64
C SER A 539 -7.49 26.25 -11.26
N PRO A 540 -7.16 25.10 -10.64
CA PRO A 540 -5.77 24.71 -10.36
C PRO A 540 -4.95 24.51 -11.65
N VAL A 541 -3.63 24.66 -11.57
CA VAL A 541 -2.72 24.35 -12.70
C VAL A 541 -2.40 22.86 -12.71
N ASN A 542 -2.21 22.26 -11.53
CA ASN A 542 -1.95 20.83 -11.38
C ASN A 542 -2.93 20.20 -10.39
N PRO A 543 -4.20 19.95 -10.80
CA PRO A 543 -5.16 19.30 -9.93
C PRO A 543 -4.85 17.81 -9.68
N PRO A 544 -5.41 17.22 -8.60
CA PRO A 544 -5.51 15.77 -8.46
C PRO A 544 -6.44 15.18 -9.52
N VAL A 545 -6.32 13.87 -9.78
CA VAL A 545 -7.08 13.17 -10.84
C VAL A 545 -8.60 13.29 -10.66
N TRP A 546 -9.10 13.21 -9.42
CA TRP A 546 -10.53 13.37 -9.14
C TRP A 546 -11.09 14.74 -9.50
N TRP A 547 -10.27 15.76 -9.77
CA TRP A 547 -10.78 17.04 -10.25
C TRP A 547 -11.57 16.92 -11.57
N ILE A 548 -11.18 15.93 -12.39
CA ILE A 548 -11.80 15.64 -13.67
C ILE A 548 -13.15 14.95 -13.50
N ASP A 549 -13.19 13.95 -12.61
CA ASP A 549 -14.43 13.31 -12.15
C ASP A 549 -14.49 13.35 -10.61
N PRO A 550 -15.13 14.39 -10.04
CA PRO A 550 -15.15 14.59 -8.59
C PRO A 550 -16.03 13.59 -7.86
N THR A 551 -16.77 12.75 -8.59
CA THR A 551 -17.64 11.71 -8.02
C THR A 551 -16.99 10.33 -7.99
N ASP A 552 -15.85 10.16 -8.66
CA ASP A 552 -15.07 8.92 -8.70
C ASP A 552 -14.32 8.70 -7.38
N SER A 553 -14.76 7.69 -6.62
CA SER A 553 -14.17 7.32 -5.33
C SER A 553 -12.77 6.74 -5.44
N ASP A 554 -12.43 6.07 -6.55
CA ASP A 554 -11.09 5.51 -6.75
C ASP A 554 -10.10 6.66 -6.98
N ALA A 555 -10.53 7.69 -7.73
CA ALA A 555 -9.73 8.87 -8.00
C ALA A 555 -9.42 9.70 -6.75
N HIS A 556 -10.28 9.66 -5.72
CA HIS A 556 -10.08 10.40 -4.46
C HIS A 556 -8.86 9.92 -3.67
N ALA A 557 -8.49 8.64 -3.79
CA ALA A 557 -7.39 8.04 -3.04
C ALA A 557 -6.02 8.16 -3.75
N ILE A 558 -5.99 8.59 -5.01
CA ILE A 558 -4.77 8.63 -5.83
C ILE A 558 -3.81 9.70 -5.32
N ASP A 559 -2.61 9.25 -4.96
CA ASP A 559 -1.50 10.06 -4.44
C ASP A 559 -0.25 10.03 -5.33
N ASP A 560 -0.29 9.27 -6.42
CA ASP A 560 0.85 8.99 -7.29
C ASP A 560 0.69 9.52 -8.73
N GLN A 561 -0.38 10.29 -9.00
CA GLN A 561 -0.70 10.92 -10.29
C GLN A 561 -1.25 12.32 -10.09
N PHE A 562 -1.06 13.16 -11.09
CA PHE A 562 -1.61 14.51 -11.13
C PHE A 562 -1.99 14.89 -12.56
N MET A 563 -2.83 15.91 -12.70
CA MET A 563 -3.17 16.48 -14.00
C MET A 563 -2.28 17.70 -14.30
N LEU A 564 -2.01 17.96 -15.57
CA LEU A 564 -1.63 19.28 -16.06
C LEU A 564 -2.87 19.88 -16.73
N GLY A 565 -3.44 20.89 -16.06
CA GLY A 565 -4.76 21.41 -16.38
C GLY A 565 -5.83 20.34 -16.21
N GLU A 566 -6.75 20.25 -17.17
CA GLU A 566 -7.81 19.24 -17.19
C GLU A 566 -7.65 18.23 -18.35
N GLN A 567 -6.49 18.19 -19.01
CA GLN A 567 -6.31 17.47 -20.28
C GLN A 567 -5.18 16.44 -20.29
N ILE A 568 -4.14 16.64 -19.48
CA ILE A 568 -2.94 15.79 -19.52
C ILE A 568 -2.81 15.10 -18.16
N LEU A 569 -2.98 13.78 -18.13
CA LEU A 569 -2.68 12.96 -16.96
C LEU A 569 -1.18 12.67 -16.91
N VAL A 570 -0.56 12.91 -15.75
CA VAL A 570 0.85 12.66 -15.49
C VAL A 570 0.99 11.61 -14.42
N ALA A 571 1.70 10.52 -14.75
CA ALA A 571 1.87 9.35 -13.90
C ALA A 571 3.36 9.01 -13.73
N PRO A 572 4.11 9.71 -12.85
CA PRO A 572 5.54 9.48 -12.68
C PRO A 572 5.88 8.10 -12.07
N VAL A 573 7.05 7.54 -12.36
CA VAL A 573 7.52 6.33 -11.66
C VAL A 573 8.10 6.74 -10.30
N LEU A 574 7.49 6.25 -9.22
CA LEU A 574 7.82 6.65 -7.84
C LEU A 574 8.46 5.53 -7.00
N VAL A 575 8.74 4.37 -7.60
CA VAL A 575 9.35 3.21 -6.95
C VAL A 575 10.65 2.86 -7.66
N GLU A 576 11.72 2.67 -6.89
CA GLU A 576 13.03 2.28 -7.41
C GLU A 576 12.98 0.94 -8.15
N GLY A 577 13.65 0.86 -9.30
CA GLY A 577 13.69 -0.33 -10.15
C GLY A 577 12.42 -0.58 -10.95
N ALA A 578 11.36 0.22 -10.78
CA ALA A 578 10.10 -0.02 -11.47
C ALA A 578 10.19 0.35 -12.96
N THR A 579 9.79 -0.60 -13.80
CA THR A 579 9.72 -0.46 -15.26
C THR A 579 8.27 -0.38 -15.77
N THR A 580 7.29 -0.65 -14.92
CA THR A 580 5.86 -0.59 -15.24
C THR A 580 5.07 -0.04 -14.06
N ARG A 581 3.96 0.66 -14.32
CA ARG A 581 2.98 1.03 -13.29
C ARG A 581 1.55 1.02 -13.83
N PHE A 582 0.60 0.88 -12.91
CA PHE A 582 -0.81 1.14 -13.20
C PHE A 582 -1.09 2.64 -13.04
N CYS A 583 -1.99 3.14 -13.88
CA CYS A 583 -2.48 4.51 -13.90
C CYS A 583 -4.01 4.44 -13.95
N VAL A 584 -4.69 5.36 -13.26
CA VAL A 584 -6.16 5.44 -13.26
C VAL A 584 -6.54 6.64 -14.13
N ILE A 585 -7.42 6.43 -15.10
CA ILE A 585 -7.95 7.49 -15.96
C ILE A 585 -9.36 7.84 -15.49
N ALA A 586 -9.67 9.13 -15.40
CA ALA A 586 -11.06 9.58 -15.28
C ALA A 586 -11.82 9.28 -16.58
N LEU A 587 -12.99 8.64 -16.48
CA LEU A 587 -13.83 8.15 -17.61
C LEU A 587 -14.11 9.16 -18.73
N THR A 588 -14.00 10.46 -18.45
CA THR A 588 -14.30 11.54 -19.41
C THR A 588 -13.14 11.89 -20.36
N LEU A 589 -11.95 11.31 -20.15
CA LEU A 589 -10.77 11.54 -20.99
C LEU A 589 -10.54 10.38 -21.97
N ALA A 590 -10.79 10.61 -23.27
CA ALA A 590 -10.32 9.70 -24.30
C ALA A 590 -8.78 9.73 -24.34
N PRO A 591 -8.08 8.59 -24.21
CA PRO A 591 -6.62 8.58 -24.19
C PRO A 591 -6.06 8.95 -25.57
N VAL A 592 -5.41 10.12 -25.66
CA VAL A 592 -4.60 10.50 -26.81
C VAL A 592 -3.14 10.35 -26.42
N SER A 593 -2.44 9.43 -27.09
CA SER A 593 -0.99 9.27 -26.95
C SER A 593 -0.28 10.56 -27.35
N LEU A 594 0.40 11.19 -26.39
CA LEU A 594 1.45 12.14 -26.69
C LEU A 594 2.75 11.35 -26.88
N ALA A 595 3.04 11.11 -28.15
CA ALA A 595 4.13 10.29 -28.63
C ALA A 595 5.48 10.73 -28.04
N SER A 596 6.13 9.78 -27.39
CA SER A 596 7.56 9.57 -27.55
C SER A 596 7.78 8.08 -27.71
N ASP A 597 8.73 7.69 -28.56
CA ASP A 597 8.96 6.33 -29.05
C ASP A 597 9.34 5.27 -27.96
N ASN A 598 9.05 5.55 -26.68
CA ASN A 598 9.31 4.68 -25.52
C ASN A 598 8.10 4.51 -24.58
N ILE A 599 6.90 4.96 -24.97
CA ILE A 599 5.66 4.75 -24.22
C ILE A 599 4.74 3.85 -25.05
N VAL A 600 4.66 2.58 -24.67
CA VAL A 600 3.63 1.67 -25.20
C VAL A 600 2.46 1.71 -24.23
N LEU A 601 1.34 2.29 -24.67
CA LEU A 601 0.09 2.27 -23.94
C LEU A 601 -0.62 0.94 -24.20
N TYR A 602 -0.88 0.18 -23.15
CA TYR A 602 -1.83 -0.92 -23.19
C TYR A 602 -3.11 -0.48 -22.45
N SER A 603 -4.20 -0.31 -23.17
CA SER A 603 -5.56 -0.19 -22.60
C SER A 603 -6.03 -1.59 -22.21
N GLU A 604 -6.10 -1.90 -20.92
CA GLU A 604 -6.76 -3.11 -20.40
C GLU A 604 -8.25 -2.83 -20.14
N ASP A 605 -8.63 -1.62 -19.72
CA ASP A 605 -10.01 -1.15 -19.58
C ASP A 605 -10.09 0.40 -19.62
N GLU A 606 -11.28 0.99 -19.81
CA GLU A 606 -11.46 2.46 -19.97
C GLU A 606 -11.07 3.29 -18.73
N LYS A 607 -10.89 2.68 -17.55
CA LYS A 607 -10.51 3.34 -16.28
C LYS A 607 -9.06 3.16 -15.84
N GLN A 608 -8.32 2.17 -16.35
CA GLN A 608 -6.94 1.92 -15.93
C GLN A 608 -6.01 1.62 -17.10
N LEU A 609 -4.87 2.32 -17.15
CA LEU A 609 -3.79 2.08 -18.12
C LEU A 609 -2.59 1.50 -17.41
N LYS A 610 -2.04 0.41 -17.96
CA LYS A 610 -0.68 0.01 -17.64
C LYS A 610 0.28 0.78 -18.55
N VAL A 611 1.17 1.56 -17.96
CA VAL A 611 2.20 2.30 -18.69
C VAL A 611 3.55 1.61 -18.45
N GLU A 612 4.17 1.15 -19.53
CA GLU A 612 5.51 0.56 -19.52
C GLU A 612 6.54 1.63 -19.90
N TYR A 613 7.57 1.76 -19.08
CA TYR A 613 8.66 2.71 -19.28
C TYR A 613 9.94 1.97 -19.66
N GLY A 614 10.45 2.22 -20.87
CA GLY A 614 11.85 1.91 -21.20
C GLY A 614 12.17 0.48 -21.64
N LYS A 615 11.31 -0.18 -22.42
CA LYS A 615 11.73 -1.34 -23.22
C LYS A 615 11.62 -1.05 -24.72
N SER A 616 12.79 -1.11 -25.38
CA SER A 616 12.87 -1.57 -26.76
C SER A 616 12.06 -2.86 -26.86
N THR A 617 11.15 -2.91 -27.82
CA THR A 617 10.35 -4.09 -28.17
C THR A 617 11.25 -5.23 -28.65
N THR A 618 11.96 -5.87 -27.72
CA THR A 618 12.66 -7.13 -27.97
C THR A 618 11.74 -8.28 -27.60
N SER A 619 11.21 -8.92 -28.64
CA SER A 619 10.67 -10.29 -28.74
C SER A 619 10.20 -11.00 -27.45
N LYS A 620 8.95 -11.47 -27.46
CA LYS A 620 8.28 -12.38 -26.50
C LYS A 620 8.95 -13.77 -26.40
N ASN A 621 10.23 -13.83 -26.04
CA ASN A 621 10.99 -15.06 -25.90
C ASN A 621 11.31 -15.32 -24.42
N LEU A 622 10.98 -16.53 -23.94
CA LEU A 622 11.38 -16.96 -22.60
C LEU A 622 12.89 -17.20 -22.57
N LYS A 623 13.63 -16.38 -21.79
CA LYS A 623 15.09 -16.48 -21.67
C LYS A 623 15.48 -17.32 -20.46
N LEU A 624 16.15 -18.44 -20.70
CA LEU A 624 16.75 -19.30 -19.68
C LEU A 624 18.25 -19.02 -19.57
N SER A 625 18.75 -18.78 -18.37
CA SER A 625 20.18 -18.59 -18.10
C SER A 625 20.68 -19.62 -17.09
N PHE A 626 21.74 -20.36 -17.42
CA PHE A 626 22.32 -21.42 -16.57
C PHE A 626 23.62 -20.96 -15.90
N TYR A 627 23.81 -21.36 -14.65
CA TYR A 627 24.95 -21.00 -13.80
C TYR A 627 25.52 -22.22 -13.07
N GLU A 628 26.85 -22.25 -12.88
CA GLU A 628 27.59 -23.23 -12.06
C GLU A 628 28.43 -22.45 -11.01
N ASP A 629 28.69 -23.05 -9.84
CA ASP A 629 29.56 -22.53 -8.77
C ASP A 629 29.14 -21.20 -8.09
N CYS A 630 27.85 -20.96 -7.86
CA CYS A 630 27.37 -19.84 -7.04
C CYS A 630 27.18 -20.29 -5.57
N ILE A 631 28.14 -20.03 -4.69
CA ILE A 631 28.00 -20.21 -3.23
C ILE A 631 28.20 -18.87 -2.50
N ASP A 632 27.17 -18.43 -1.77
CA ASP A 632 27.14 -17.51 -0.62
C ASP A 632 27.82 -16.12 -0.68
N LYS A 633 28.27 -15.60 -1.84
CA LYS A 633 28.73 -14.20 -1.96
C LYS A 633 28.38 -13.55 -3.29
N ASP A 634 28.03 -12.27 -3.22
CA ASP A 634 27.99 -11.22 -4.25
C ASP A 634 27.62 -11.67 -5.70
N PRO A 635 26.46 -11.23 -6.24
CA PRO A 635 26.03 -11.52 -7.62
C PRO A 635 27.04 -11.19 -8.72
N SER A 636 28.03 -10.33 -8.46
CA SER A 636 29.08 -9.94 -9.42
C SER A 636 30.15 -11.03 -9.66
N VAL A 637 30.16 -12.12 -8.88
CA VAL A 637 31.22 -13.16 -8.92
C VAL A 637 30.80 -14.44 -9.67
N CYS A 638 29.51 -14.64 -9.92
CA CYS A 638 29.02 -15.81 -10.68
C CYS A 638 29.39 -15.70 -12.16
N THR A 639 30.28 -16.57 -12.64
CA THR A 639 30.67 -16.59 -14.06
C THR A 639 29.67 -17.42 -14.88
N PRO A 640 28.97 -16.84 -15.89
CA PRO A 640 28.17 -17.64 -16.80
C PRO A 640 29.05 -18.69 -17.48
N LYS A 641 28.52 -19.89 -17.71
CA LYS A 641 29.25 -20.96 -18.38
C LYS A 641 29.58 -20.53 -19.83
N THR A 642 30.74 -19.92 -20.02
CA THR A 642 31.31 -19.54 -21.31
C THR A 642 32.32 -20.62 -21.72
N LYS A 643 31.83 -21.80 -22.07
CA LYS A 643 32.65 -22.80 -22.77
C LYS A 643 31.88 -23.42 -23.93
N GLY A 644 32.11 -22.86 -25.11
CA GLY A 644 31.80 -23.45 -26.41
C GLY A 644 30.36 -23.24 -26.86
N ASN A 645 30.17 -22.32 -27.80
CA ASN A 645 28.90 -21.90 -28.41
C ASN A 645 27.96 -21.13 -27.48
N ALA A 646 28.01 -19.80 -27.60
CA ALA A 646 26.96 -18.88 -27.19
C ALA A 646 25.71 -19.04 -28.10
N ASP A 647 25.21 -20.26 -28.25
CA ASP A 647 24.01 -20.57 -29.03
C ASP A 647 22.93 -21.16 -28.12
N TYR A 648 21.96 -20.30 -27.82
CA TYR A 648 20.52 -20.56 -27.67
C TYR A 648 20.05 -22.00 -27.38
N LEU A 649 19.36 -22.17 -26.25
CA LEU A 649 18.46 -23.30 -25.97
C LEU A 649 17.09 -22.73 -25.55
N PRO A 650 15.95 -23.41 -25.82
CA PRO A 650 14.98 -23.07 -26.87
C PRO A 650 14.64 -21.63 -27.18
N TYR A 651 14.89 -21.17 -28.42
CA TYR A 651 13.86 -20.38 -29.09
C TYR A 651 12.57 -21.21 -29.10
N PHE A 652 11.53 -20.71 -28.45
CA PHE A 652 10.17 -21.13 -28.79
C PHE A 652 9.69 -20.11 -29.82
N SER A 653 9.70 -20.48 -31.10
CA SER A 653 9.28 -19.56 -32.16
C SER A 653 7.77 -19.31 -32.09
N GLU A 654 7.29 -18.11 -32.45
CA GLU A 654 5.84 -17.83 -32.55
C GLU A 654 5.09 -18.79 -33.51
N SER A 655 5.82 -19.50 -34.39
CA SER A 655 5.26 -20.49 -35.31
C SER A 655 4.97 -21.87 -34.69
N GLU A 656 5.52 -22.19 -33.52
CA GLU A 656 5.39 -23.51 -32.89
C GLU A 656 4.26 -23.51 -31.85
N LYS A 657 3.07 -23.95 -32.26
CA LYS A 657 1.96 -24.22 -31.34
C LYS A 657 2.20 -25.59 -30.69
N GLN A 658 2.50 -25.61 -29.39
CA GLN A 658 2.73 -26.79 -28.54
C GLN A 658 4.12 -27.42 -28.69
N GLU A 659 5.06 -27.00 -27.84
CA GLU A 659 6.37 -27.63 -27.72
C GLU A 659 6.76 -27.80 -26.24
N CYS A 660 7.29 -28.97 -25.87
CA CYS A 660 7.81 -29.27 -24.54
C CYS A 660 9.27 -29.69 -24.64
N LYS A 661 10.13 -29.05 -23.85
CA LYS A 661 11.56 -29.31 -23.81
C LYS A 661 11.97 -29.77 -22.43
N HIS A 662 12.76 -30.83 -22.38
CA HIS A 662 13.25 -31.43 -21.14
C HIS A 662 14.73 -31.10 -20.97
N PHE A 663 15.11 -30.74 -19.76
CA PHE A 663 16.47 -30.34 -19.40
C PHE A 663 16.94 -31.23 -18.25
N GLU A 664 18.16 -31.72 -18.36
CA GLU A 664 18.84 -32.50 -17.32
C GLU A 664 20.29 -32.05 -17.21
N GLN A 665 20.72 -31.71 -16.00
CA GLN A 665 22.10 -31.45 -15.65
C GLN A 665 22.46 -32.26 -14.41
N ILE A 666 23.61 -32.92 -14.44
CA ILE A 666 24.13 -33.73 -13.34
C ILE A 666 25.41 -33.05 -12.84
N ALA A 667 25.47 -32.75 -11.55
CA ALA A 667 26.64 -32.18 -10.92
C ALA A 667 27.82 -33.17 -10.95
N GLN A 668 29.06 -32.65 -11.00
CA GLN A 668 30.26 -33.49 -10.96
C GLN A 668 30.56 -33.96 -9.53
N SER A 669 30.20 -33.14 -8.55
CA SER A 669 30.31 -33.41 -7.12
C SER A 669 28.98 -33.11 -6.40
N MET A 670 28.74 -33.77 -5.27
CA MET A 670 27.56 -33.55 -4.43
C MET A 670 27.48 -32.13 -3.84
N ASN A 671 28.62 -31.43 -3.78
CA ASN A 671 28.71 -30.07 -3.25
C ASN A 671 28.50 -29.00 -4.32
N ASP A 672 28.50 -29.35 -5.61
CA ASP A 672 28.28 -28.37 -6.67
C ASP A 672 26.84 -27.87 -6.59
N VAL A 673 26.62 -26.61 -6.91
CA VAL A 673 25.29 -26.00 -6.99
C VAL A 673 24.91 -25.85 -8.46
N LEU A 674 23.76 -26.40 -8.86
CA LEU A 674 23.21 -26.23 -10.21
C LEU A 674 22.11 -25.19 -10.16
N GLN A 675 22.16 -24.16 -11.00
CA GLN A 675 21.12 -23.12 -11.01
C GLN A 675 20.73 -22.75 -12.43
N PHE A 676 19.43 -22.50 -12.63
CA PHE A 676 18.96 -21.75 -13.78
C PHE A 676 18.02 -20.63 -13.33
N CYS A 677 18.00 -19.54 -14.09
CA CYS A 677 17.10 -18.41 -13.85
C CYS A 677 16.26 -18.12 -15.09
N VAL A 678 15.06 -17.63 -14.83
CA VAL A 678 14.09 -17.21 -15.82
C VAL A 678 13.86 -15.71 -15.63
N ASP A 679 13.92 -14.96 -16.73
CA ASP A 679 13.46 -13.58 -16.75
C ASP A 679 11.93 -13.58 -16.60
N ILE A 680 11.44 -12.97 -15.53
CA ILE A 680 10.02 -12.89 -15.24
C ILE A 680 9.42 -11.56 -15.69
N GLU A 681 10.22 -10.62 -16.21
CA GLU A 681 9.71 -9.35 -16.70
C GLU A 681 8.95 -9.52 -18.03
N GLY A 682 7.83 -8.80 -18.17
CA GLY A 682 7.01 -8.82 -19.39
C GLY A 682 5.97 -9.93 -19.46
N SER A 683 5.91 -10.83 -18.46
CA SER A 683 4.82 -11.80 -18.30
C SER A 683 4.47 -11.99 -16.82
N TYR A 684 3.22 -12.34 -16.52
CA TYR A 684 2.77 -12.57 -15.15
C TYR A 684 2.92 -14.04 -14.78
N TRP A 685 3.67 -14.33 -13.72
CA TRP A 685 3.97 -15.68 -13.26
C TRP A 685 3.10 -16.11 -12.08
N PHE A 686 2.74 -17.39 -12.07
CA PHE A 686 1.81 -18.01 -11.14
C PHE A 686 2.28 -19.42 -10.77
N GLY A 687 1.68 -20.00 -9.72
CA GLY A 687 1.98 -21.36 -9.29
C GLY A 687 3.02 -21.42 -8.18
N GLY A 688 3.52 -22.62 -7.89
CA GLY A 688 4.45 -22.84 -6.81
C GLY A 688 3.78 -23.27 -5.50
N ALA A 689 3.85 -22.41 -4.49
CA ALA A 689 3.45 -22.73 -3.12
C ALA A 689 2.42 -21.72 -2.59
N GLU A 690 1.61 -22.17 -1.64
CA GLU A 690 0.91 -21.24 -0.74
C GLU A 690 1.92 -20.67 0.25
N THR A 691 1.84 -19.37 0.54
CA THR A 691 2.69 -18.69 1.52
C THR A 691 1.92 -17.65 2.33
N GLY A 692 2.56 -17.15 3.39
CA GLY A 692 1.91 -16.18 4.28
C GLY A 692 1.74 -14.79 3.68
N LEU A 693 2.67 -14.39 2.80
CA LEU A 693 2.51 -13.21 1.94
C LEU A 693 2.01 -13.70 0.58
N GLN A 694 0.70 -13.85 0.44
CA GLN A 694 0.13 -14.37 -0.81
C GLN A 694 -0.28 -13.25 -1.75
N GLU A 695 0.70 -12.66 -2.42
CA GLU A 695 0.44 -11.78 -3.56
C GLU A 695 0.31 -12.56 -4.86
N TRP A 696 -0.44 -12.00 -5.81
CA TRP A 696 -0.66 -12.57 -7.13
C TRP A 696 -0.58 -11.43 -8.16
N PRO A 697 0.24 -11.53 -9.23
CA PRO A 697 1.15 -12.62 -9.61
C PRO A 697 2.41 -12.73 -8.72
N LEU A 698 3.16 -13.83 -8.86
CA LEU A 698 4.42 -14.10 -8.15
C LEU A 698 5.48 -13.01 -8.35
N ASN A 699 5.41 -12.24 -9.45
CA ASN A 699 6.31 -11.14 -9.75
C ASN A 699 6.41 -10.09 -8.64
N LYS A 700 5.42 -10.01 -7.73
CA LYS A 700 5.40 -9.07 -6.61
C LYS A 700 6.19 -9.56 -5.39
N LEU A 701 6.49 -10.86 -5.33
CA LEU A 701 7.15 -11.47 -4.19
C LEU A 701 8.66 -11.23 -4.22
N ASN A 702 9.27 -11.20 -3.03
CA ASN A 702 10.72 -11.16 -2.85
C ASN A 702 11.18 -12.31 -1.96
N TRP A 703 11.69 -13.38 -2.58
CA TRP A 703 12.18 -14.59 -1.93
C TRP A 703 13.65 -14.80 -2.22
N THR A 704 14.40 -15.19 -1.19
CA THR A 704 15.79 -15.58 -1.29
C THR A 704 15.98 -16.95 -0.64
N ASP A 705 16.60 -17.85 -1.38
CA ASP A 705 17.11 -19.16 -1.00
C ASP A 705 16.11 -20.04 -0.23
N ARG A 706 14.85 -20.07 -0.68
CA ARG A 706 13.80 -20.83 0.00
C ARG A 706 13.79 -22.30 -0.42
N SER A 707 13.93 -23.22 0.54
CA SER A 707 13.72 -24.65 0.29
C SER A 707 12.26 -24.95 -0.08
N TYR A 708 12.11 -25.80 -1.09
CA TYR A 708 10.81 -26.15 -1.67
C TYR A 708 10.22 -27.45 -1.12
N VAL A 709 10.02 -27.48 0.20
CA VAL A 709 9.36 -28.55 0.95
C VAL A 709 8.21 -27.99 1.79
N THR A 710 7.27 -28.82 2.22
CA THR A 710 6.22 -28.33 3.11
C THR A 710 6.81 -27.98 4.48
N LYS A 711 6.47 -26.80 4.99
CA LYS A 711 7.00 -26.28 6.25
C LYS A 711 6.06 -25.32 6.95
N GLU A 712 6.13 -25.33 8.28
CA GLU A 712 5.41 -24.35 9.11
C GLU A 712 6.03 -22.95 8.97
N VAL A 713 7.36 -22.88 8.97
CA VAL A 713 8.12 -21.63 8.78
C VAL A 713 7.88 -21.09 7.38
N ASP A 714 7.71 -19.76 7.24
CA ASP A 714 7.29 -19.08 5.99
C ASP A 714 5.87 -19.41 5.52
N HIS A 715 5.09 -20.17 6.31
CA HIS A 715 3.69 -20.49 6.07
C HIS A 715 3.46 -21.30 4.78
N GLN A 716 4.35 -22.25 4.50
CA GLN A 716 4.44 -22.99 3.22
C GLN A 716 3.90 -24.43 3.37
N ALA A 717 2.61 -24.56 3.72
CA ALA A 717 2.01 -25.88 4.01
C ALA A 717 1.68 -26.69 2.75
N ILE A 718 1.43 -26.03 1.62
CA ILE A 718 1.05 -26.64 0.34
C ILE A 718 2.02 -26.20 -0.75
N VAL A 719 2.66 -27.16 -1.41
CA VAL A 719 3.78 -26.90 -2.33
C VAL A 719 3.70 -27.78 -3.57
N GLU A 720 3.84 -27.16 -4.75
CA GLU A 720 4.02 -27.86 -6.03
C GLU A 720 5.11 -27.22 -6.86
N SER A 721 6.03 -28.01 -7.41
CA SER A 721 7.13 -27.51 -8.24
C SER A 721 6.69 -27.18 -9.68
N TYR A 722 5.58 -26.44 -9.80
CA TYR A 722 4.92 -26.05 -11.04
C TYR A 722 4.70 -24.54 -11.08
N PHE A 723 5.25 -23.90 -12.10
CA PHE A 723 5.16 -22.46 -12.32
C PHE A 723 4.69 -22.22 -13.74
N PHE A 724 3.81 -21.27 -13.98
CA PHE A 724 3.33 -20.96 -15.32
C PHE A 724 3.10 -19.46 -15.48
N ASN A 725 2.97 -18.97 -16.70
CA ASN A 725 2.82 -17.54 -16.94
C ASN A 725 1.67 -17.19 -17.90
N SER A 726 1.36 -15.89 -17.96
CA SER A 726 0.33 -15.30 -18.82
C SER A 726 0.56 -15.56 -20.31
N ASP A 727 1.79 -15.83 -20.74
CA ASP A 727 2.11 -16.18 -22.12
C ASP A 727 1.88 -17.67 -22.42
N GLY A 728 1.39 -18.48 -21.48
CA GLY A 728 1.16 -19.90 -21.72
C GLY A 728 2.43 -20.76 -21.70
N PHE A 729 3.50 -20.28 -21.06
CA PHE A 729 4.60 -21.15 -20.65
C PHE A 729 4.28 -21.82 -19.32
N TYR A 730 4.74 -23.06 -19.14
CA TYR A 730 4.94 -23.60 -17.81
C TYR A 730 6.33 -24.21 -17.64
N ILE A 731 6.78 -24.23 -16.39
CA ILE A 731 7.98 -24.86 -15.88
C ILE A 731 7.57 -25.87 -14.83
N HIS A 732 8.01 -27.11 -14.99
CA HIS A 732 7.83 -28.15 -13.99
C HIS A 732 9.19 -28.73 -13.61
N ILE A 733 9.55 -28.64 -12.33
CA ILE A 733 10.78 -29.21 -11.79
C ILE A 733 10.49 -30.63 -11.29
N ASN A 734 11.35 -31.58 -11.62
CA ASN A 734 11.17 -32.98 -11.20
C ASN A 734 11.40 -33.16 -9.69
N ASP A 735 10.65 -34.07 -9.07
CA ASP A 735 10.78 -34.39 -7.64
C ASP A 735 12.16 -35.00 -7.28
N SER A 736 12.95 -35.41 -8.28
CA SER A 736 14.34 -35.82 -8.14
C SER A 736 15.27 -34.66 -7.71
N VAL A 737 14.86 -33.40 -7.91
CA VAL A 737 15.65 -32.20 -7.62
C VAL A 737 15.55 -31.81 -6.13
N ALA A 738 16.68 -31.44 -5.53
CA ALA A 738 16.72 -30.83 -4.19
C ALA A 738 16.54 -29.30 -4.31
N LEU A 739 15.29 -28.87 -4.43
CA LEU A 739 14.93 -27.55 -4.97
C LEU A 739 14.96 -26.43 -3.94
N PHE A 740 15.57 -25.32 -4.35
CA PHE A 740 15.49 -24.00 -3.73
C PHE A 740 15.05 -22.97 -4.77
N VAL A 741 14.27 -21.98 -4.35
CA VAL A 741 13.70 -20.96 -5.25
C VAL A 741 13.99 -19.55 -4.74
N ASP A 742 14.43 -18.70 -5.66
CA ASP A 742 14.53 -17.25 -5.50
C ASP A 742 13.52 -16.56 -6.42
N ILE A 743 12.87 -15.50 -5.95
CA ILE A 743 12.00 -14.64 -6.77
C ILE A 743 12.35 -13.19 -6.43
N ASN A 744 12.83 -12.41 -7.38
CA ASN A 744 13.30 -11.03 -7.18
C ASN A 744 14.36 -10.85 -6.08
N GLY A 745 14.94 -11.92 -5.51
CA GLY A 745 15.88 -11.88 -4.40
C GLY A 745 17.23 -11.29 -4.80
N PRO A 746 18.34 -12.06 -4.80
CA PRO A 746 19.65 -11.54 -5.19
C PRO A 746 19.71 -11.04 -6.65
N ARG A 747 18.64 -11.27 -7.44
CA ARG A 747 18.47 -10.81 -8.84
C ARG A 747 17.03 -10.29 -9.06
N PRO A 748 16.79 -8.98 -8.93
CA PRO A 748 15.51 -8.37 -9.28
C PRO A 748 15.12 -8.68 -10.74
N GLY A 749 13.84 -8.97 -10.99
CA GLY A 749 13.33 -9.31 -12.33
C GLY A 749 13.55 -10.78 -12.73
N TYR A 750 14.09 -11.62 -11.85
CA TYR A 750 14.32 -13.04 -12.12
C TYR A 750 13.67 -13.97 -11.10
N MET A 751 13.26 -15.14 -11.58
CA MET A 751 12.96 -16.32 -10.77
C MET A 751 14.03 -17.37 -11.00
N CYS A 752 14.75 -17.76 -9.95
CA CYS A 752 15.85 -18.72 -10.03
C CYS A 752 15.52 -20.02 -9.31
N PHE A 753 15.91 -21.13 -9.92
CA PHE A 753 15.76 -22.48 -9.40
C PHE A 753 17.13 -23.08 -9.16
N THR A 754 17.39 -23.48 -7.93
CA THR A 754 18.69 -23.95 -7.48
C THR A 754 18.55 -25.39 -6.97
N ALA A 755 19.37 -26.31 -7.49
CA ALA A 755 19.51 -27.67 -7.00
C ALA A 755 20.76 -27.75 -6.12
N LYS A 756 20.56 -27.98 -4.83
CA LYS A 756 21.65 -28.16 -3.86
C LYS A 756 21.29 -29.23 -2.84
N VAL A 757 22.20 -30.19 -2.60
CA VAL A 757 21.95 -31.31 -1.69
C VAL A 757 22.41 -30.95 -0.28
N VAL A 758 21.59 -30.14 0.37
CA VAL A 758 21.73 -29.76 1.78
C VAL A 758 20.44 -30.12 2.53
N ALA A 759 20.49 -30.13 3.86
CA ALA A 759 19.29 -30.34 4.67
C ALA A 759 18.16 -29.38 4.23
N PRO A 760 16.91 -29.85 4.09
CA PRO A 760 16.40 -31.15 4.55
C PRO A 760 16.53 -32.29 3.51
N TYR A 761 17.08 -32.06 2.32
CA TYR A 761 17.14 -33.05 1.24
C TYR A 761 18.25 -34.10 1.46
N ARG A 762 17.95 -35.36 1.11
CA ARG A 762 18.90 -36.49 1.20
C ARG A 762 19.01 -37.22 -0.13
N LYS A 763 19.62 -36.57 -1.12
CA LYS A 763 19.80 -37.13 -2.47
C LYS A 763 21.12 -37.87 -2.60
N VAL A 764 21.16 -38.88 -3.46
CA VAL A 764 22.37 -39.64 -3.79
C VAL A 764 23.19 -39.02 -4.92
N ARG A 765 22.60 -38.08 -5.67
CA ARG A 765 23.21 -37.27 -6.73
C ARG A 765 22.58 -35.88 -6.72
N ASN A 766 23.36 -34.84 -6.95
CA ASN A 766 22.80 -33.52 -7.24
C ASN A 766 22.46 -33.41 -8.73
N VAL A 767 21.17 -33.31 -9.03
CA VAL A 767 20.64 -33.22 -10.39
C VAL A 767 19.66 -32.06 -10.50
N MET A 768 19.73 -31.35 -11.62
CA MET A 768 18.73 -30.37 -12.03
C MET A 768 17.97 -30.97 -13.22
N GLN A 769 16.73 -31.38 -12.97
CA GLN A 769 15.83 -31.95 -13.96
C GLN A 769 14.54 -31.13 -14.00
N PHE A 770 14.23 -30.55 -15.15
CA PHE A 770 13.00 -29.78 -15.33
C PHE A 770 12.54 -29.82 -16.78
N ARG A 771 11.29 -29.44 -16.99
CA ARG A 771 10.71 -29.28 -18.32
C ARG A 771 10.06 -27.92 -18.46
N VAL A 772 10.18 -27.36 -19.65
CA VAL A 772 9.54 -26.11 -20.05
C VAL A 772 8.67 -26.39 -21.25
N CYS A 773 7.40 -25.99 -21.17
CA CYS A 773 6.46 -26.19 -22.25
C CYS A 773 5.78 -24.89 -22.62
N LYS A 774 5.50 -24.72 -23.92
CA LYS A 774 4.83 -23.55 -24.49
C LYS A 774 3.52 -23.96 -25.15
N PHE A 775 2.42 -23.33 -24.72
CA PHE A 775 1.09 -23.48 -25.29
C PHE A 775 0.59 -22.16 -25.87
N SER A 776 -0.58 -22.20 -26.53
CA SER A 776 -1.16 -20.98 -27.10
C SER A 776 -1.59 -19.96 -26.04
N ASP A 777 -1.86 -20.42 -24.82
CA ASP A 777 -2.46 -19.63 -23.74
C ASP A 777 -2.26 -20.33 -22.37
N PRO A 778 -2.40 -19.60 -21.25
CA PRO A 778 -2.20 -20.12 -19.89
C PRO A 778 -3.19 -21.22 -19.50
N ARG A 779 -4.44 -21.17 -19.99
CA ARG A 779 -5.44 -22.22 -19.73
C ARG A 779 -4.98 -23.55 -20.28
N LYS A 780 -4.58 -23.60 -21.55
CA LYS A 780 -4.07 -24.84 -22.16
C LYS A 780 -2.77 -25.29 -21.51
N ALA A 781 -1.90 -24.37 -21.08
CA ALA A 781 -0.72 -24.74 -20.31
C ALA A 781 -1.11 -25.49 -19.03
N HIS A 782 -2.07 -24.98 -18.27
CA HIS A 782 -2.55 -25.63 -17.05
C HIS A 782 -3.34 -26.93 -17.32
N GLU A 783 -4.25 -26.95 -18.30
CA GLU A 783 -4.99 -28.17 -18.68
C GLU A 783 -4.04 -29.31 -19.10
N ASN A 784 -2.90 -28.99 -19.73
CA ASN A 784 -1.87 -29.99 -20.02
C ASN A 784 -1.07 -30.34 -18.77
N ALA A 785 -0.74 -29.39 -17.89
CA ALA A 785 -0.08 -29.71 -16.61
C ALA A 785 -0.91 -30.69 -15.75
N ILE A 786 -2.24 -30.51 -15.72
CA ILE A 786 -3.20 -31.42 -15.09
C ILE A 786 -3.12 -32.83 -15.67
N LYS A 787 -3.11 -32.97 -16.99
CA LYS A 787 -3.02 -34.28 -17.67
C LYS A 787 -1.66 -34.94 -17.51
N ASP A 788 -0.60 -34.13 -17.48
CA ASP A 788 0.77 -34.63 -17.52
C ASP A 788 1.30 -35.07 -16.16
N PHE A 789 1.06 -34.30 -15.08
CA PHE A 789 1.71 -34.55 -13.79
C PHE A 789 1.00 -34.04 -12.53
N LEU A 790 0.13 -33.03 -12.60
CA LEU A 790 -0.60 -32.57 -11.41
C LEU A 790 -1.73 -33.55 -11.06
N GLY A 791 -2.40 -34.12 -12.08
CA GLY A 791 -3.57 -34.98 -11.90
C GLY A 791 -4.85 -34.18 -11.60
N SER A 792 -5.95 -34.89 -11.43
CA SER A 792 -7.25 -34.32 -11.04
C SER A 792 -7.86 -35.10 -9.87
N PRO A 793 -8.67 -34.44 -9.02
CA PRO A 793 -9.38 -35.13 -7.95
C PRO A 793 -10.22 -36.30 -8.46
N LYS A 794 -10.15 -37.46 -7.79
CA LYS A 794 -10.90 -38.67 -8.20
C LYS A 794 -12.32 -38.72 -7.66
N SER A 795 -12.66 -37.84 -6.73
CA SER A 795 -13.98 -37.74 -6.11
C SER A 795 -14.20 -36.33 -5.56
N ILE A 796 -15.45 -35.91 -5.36
CA ILE A 796 -15.75 -34.69 -4.63
C ILE A 796 -15.67 -34.91 -3.10
N PRO A 797 -15.47 -33.86 -2.29
CA PRO A 797 -15.65 -33.91 -0.84
C PRO A 797 -17.08 -34.32 -0.47
N ASP A 798 -17.33 -34.73 0.78
CA ASP A 798 -18.71 -34.98 1.25
C ASP A 798 -19.57 -33.73 0.99
N PRO A 799 -20.62 -33.79 0.15
CA PRO A 799 -21.46 -32.63 -0.13
C PRO A 799 -22.04 -31.98 1.13
N TYR A 800 -22.16 -32.72 2.23
CA TYR A 800 -22.62 -32.18 3.51
C TYR A 800 -21.75 -31.02 4.00
N VAL A 801 -20.41 -31.14 3.96
CA VAL A 801 -19.50 -30.10 4.46
C VAL A 801 -19.43 -28.87 3.55
N VAL A 802 -19.84 -29.02 2.29
CA VAL A 802 -20.00 -27.91 1.34
C VAL A 802 -21.31 -27.15 1.60
N LYS A 803 -22.39 -27.89 1.88
CA LYS A 803 -23.74 -27.33 2.06
C LYS A 803 -23.98 -26.70 3.42
N HIS A 804 -23.21 -27.07 4.43
CA HIS A 804 -23.42 -26.61 5.79
C HIS A 804 -22.16 -25.98 6.38
N PRO A 805 -22.30 -24.98 7.28
CA PRO A 805 -21.15 -24.32 7.88
C PRO A 805 -20.39 -25.24 8.84
N ILE A 806 -19.11 -24.94 9.06
CA ILE A 806 -18.28 -25.51 10.11
C ILE A 806 -18.17 -24.49 11.26
N TRP A 807 -18.41 -24.95 12.48
CA TRP A 807 -18.28 -24.15 13.70
C TRP A 807 -17.11 -24.68 14.51
N SER A 808 -16.04 -23.89 14.64
CA SER A 808 -14.84 -24.30 15.38
C SER A 808 -14.81 -23.72 16.79
N THR A 809 -14.30 -24.48 17.75
CA THR A 809 -14.04 -23.97 19.11
C THR A 809 -12.75 -23.15 19.22
N TRP A 810 -11.87 -23.17 18.22
CA TRP A 810 -10.51 -22.64 18.32
C TRP A 810 -10.44 -21.15 18.69
N ALA A 811 -10.97 -20.25 17.86
CA ALA A 811 -10.67 -18.83 18.05
C ALA A 811 -11.33 -18.22 19.29
N ARG A 812 -12.55 -18.66 19.63
CA ARG A 812 -13.29 -18.17 20.81
C ARG A 812 -12.81 -18.77 22.12
N TYR A 813 -12.48 -20.06 22.16
CA TYR A 813 -12.20 -20.78 23.41
C TYR A 813 -10.76 -21.28 23.54
N LYS A 814 -9.98 -21.30 22.45
CA LYS A 814 -8.62 -21.84 22.39
C LYS A 814 -8.58 -23.22 23.04
N ASN A 815 -7.79 -23.39 24.11
CA ASN A 815 -7.63 -24.64 24.84
C ASN A 815 -8.66 -24.84 25.98
N ASP A 816 -9.56 -23.89 26.23
CA ASP A 816 -10.58 -23.95 27.29
C ASP A 816 -11.87 -24.65 26.84
N VAL A 817 -11.72 -25.89 26.37
CA VAL A 817 -12.83 -26.73 25.92
C VAL A 817 -13.19 -27.81 26.95
N ASN A 818 -14.48 -27.92 27.26
CA ASN A 818 -15.04 -28.99 28.09
C ASN A 818 -16.51 -29.24 27.70
N THR A 819 -17.14 -30.24 28.31
CA THR A 819 -18.53 -30.63 27.99
C THR A 819 -19.51 -29.44 28.06
N SER A 820 -19.41 -28.61 29.10
CA SER A 820 -20.32 -27.48 29.30
C SER A 820 -20.13 -26.38 28.25
N VAL A 821 -18.88 -26.05 27.93
CA VAL A 821 -18.53 -25.05 26.90
C VAL A 821 -19.08 -25.46 25.54
N ILE A 822 -18.83 -26.71 25.14
CA ILE A 822 -19.26 -27.25 23.85
C ILE A 822 -20.79 -27.27 23.73
N LEU A 823 -21.50 -27.77 24.74
CA LEU A 823 -22.96 -27.84 24.70
C LEU A 823 -23.64 -26.46 24.80
N ASN A 824 -23.02 -25.51 25.49
CA ASN A 824 -23.52 -24.13 25.52
C ASN A 824 -23.32 -23.45 24.17
N TYR A 825 -22.13 -23.57 23.57
CA TYR A 825 -21.88 -22.97 22.26
C TYR A 825 -22.81 -23.56 21.18
N ALA A 826 -23.00 -24.88 21.18
CA ALA A 826 -23.97 -25.55 20.31
C ALA A 826 -25.40 -25.05 20.52
N ARG A 827 -25.79 -24.75 21.77
CA ARG A 827 -27.10 -24.17 22.07
C ARG A 827 -27.21 -22.74 21.56
N GLU A 828 -26.18 -21.92 21.72
CA GLU A 828 -26.17 -20.55 21.21
C GLU A 828 -26.33 -20.51 19.68
N ILE A 829 -25.68 -21.42 18.94
CA ILE A 829 -25.87 -21.55 17.49
C ILE A 829 -27.34 -21.84 17.14
N VAL A 830 -27.99 -22.73 17.92
CA VAL A 830 -29.40 -23.09 17.73
C VAL A 830 -30.34 -21.93 18.08
N ASP A 831 -30.11 -21.29 19.24
CA ASP A 831 -30.94 -20.20 19.76
C ASP A 831 -30.83 -18.95 18.87
N ASN A 832 -29.67 -18.73 18.25
CA ASN A 832 -29.45 -17.66 17.27
C ASN A 832 -29.86 -18.05 15.83
N GLY A 833 -30.54 -19.17 15.63
CA GLY A 833 -31.21 -19.49 14.36
C GLY A 833 -30.30 -19.86 13.19
N PHE A 834 -29.04 -20.24 13.44
CA PHE A 834 -28.13 -20.67 12.38
C PHE A 834 -28.30 -22.15 12.00
N GLN A 835 -27.76 -22.50 10.83
CA GLN A 835 -27.58 -23.90 10.45
C GLN A 835 -26.53 -24.58 11.33
N ARG A 836 -26.78 -25.85 11.65
CA ARG A 836 -25.95 -26.60 12.59
C ARG A 836 -24.66 -27.07 11.92
N GLY A 837 -24.75 -27.79 10.81
CA GLY A 837 -23.56 -28.24 10.08
C GLY A 837 -22.59 -29.06 10.92
N THR A 838 -21.30 -28.83 10.73
CA THR A 838 -20.24 -29.56 11.45
C THR A 838 -19.79 -28.76 12.66
N PHE A 839 -19.84 -29.36 13.84
CA PHE A 839 -19.27 -28.82 15.08
C PHE A 839 -17.87 -29.42 15.26
N GLU A 840 -16.86 -28.58 15.14
CA GLU A 840 -15.45 -28.94 15.25
C GLU A 840 -14.94 -28.64 16.66
N ILE A 841 -14.45 -29.69 17.33
CA ILE A 841 -13.84 -29.63 18.64
C ILE A 841 -12.34 -29.60 18.44
N ASP A 842 -11.75 -28.44 18.66
CA ASP A 842 -10.31 -28.18 18.53
C ASP A 842 -9.52 -28.63 19.78
N GLY A 843 -8.23 -28.30 19.85
CA GLY A 843 -7.24 -28.85 20.78
C GLY A 843 -7.62 -28.93 22.27
N ASN A 844 -6.85 -29.73 23.01
CA ASN A 844 -7.01 -30.00 24.46
C ASN A 844 -8.26 -30.82 24.83
N TRP A 845 -8.81 -31.59 23.87
CA TRP A 845 -9.81 -32.63 24.13
C TRP A 845 -9.18 -33.97 24.55
N GLU A 846 -7.95 -34.24 24.10
CA GLU A 846 -7.19 -35.45 24.42
C GLU A 846 -6.69 -35.45 25.87
N ASN A 847 -6.50 -36.65 26.43
CA ASN A 847 -5.85 -36.84 27.72
C ASN A 847 -4.40 -36.33 27.69
N CYS A 848 -3.70 -36.56 26.58
CA CYS A 848 -2.45 -35.92 26.21
C CYS A 848 -2.34 -35.95 24.68
N TYR A 849 -1.60 -35.01 24.09
CA TYR A 849 -1.59 -34.87 22.63
C TYR A 849 -1.06 -36.10 21.88
N GLY A 850 -1.87 -36.62 20.97
CA GLY A 850 -1.60 -37.84 20.21
C GLY A 850 -2.01 -39.15 20.89
N SER A 851 -2.73 -39.08 22.03
CA SER A 851 -3.23 -40.29 22.69
C SER A 851 -4.44 -40.90 22.00
N ALA A 852 -5.17 -40.13 21.18
CA ALA A 852 -6.47 -40.52 20.61
C ALA A 852 -7.48 -40.99 21.68
N GLU A 853 -7.40 -40.41 22.88
CA GLU A 853 -8.24 -40.73 24.04
C GLU A 853 -8.70 -39.44 24.71
N PHE A 854 -9.99 -39.30 24.98
CA PHE A 854 -10.56 -38.12 25.63
C PHE A 854 -10.05 -37.96 27.07
N ASN A 855 -9.82 -36.72 27.48
CA ASN A 855 -9.56 -36.37 28.87
C ASN A 855 -10.85 -36.53 29.71
N THR A 856 -10.93 -37.57 30.53
CA THR A 856 -12.15 -37.88 31.31
C THR A 856 -12.44 -36.85 32.41
N THR A 857 -11.47 -36.03 32.81
CA THR A 857 -11.70 -34.93 33.77
C THR A 857 -12.42 -33.75 33.13
N ARG A 858 -12.24 -33.54 31.82
CA ARG A 858 -12.93 -32.49 31.04
C ARG A 858 -14.22 -33.00 30.38
N PHE A 859 -14.26 -34.29 30.09
CA PHE A 859 -15.33 -34.97 29.35
C PHE A 859 -15.78 -36.24 30.09
N GLU A 860 -16.63 -36.06 31.11
CA GLU A 860 -17.11 -37.17 31.95
C GLU A 860 -18.03 -38.15 31.19
N ASP A 861 -18.95 -37.64 30.37
CA ASP A 861 -19.87 -38.42 29.53
C ASP A 861 -19.75 -38.02 28.05
N ILE A 862 -18.66 -38.47 27.42
CA ILE A 862 -18.35 -38.16 26.01
C ILE A 862 -19.50 -38.59 25.09
N LYS A 863 -20.01 -39.81 25.27
CA LYS A 863 -21.07 -40.35 24.41
C LYS A 863 -22.37 -39.58 24.60
N GLY A 864 -22.70 -39.20 25.83
CA GLY A 864 -23.82 -38.30 26.12
C GLY A 864 -23.67 -36.93 25.46
N MET A 865 -22.49 -36.32 25.54
CA MET A 865 -22.17 -35.05 24.89
C MET A 865 -22.35 -35.13 23.36
N ILE A 866 -21.74 -36.12 22.71
CA ILE A 866 -21.85 -36.31 21.25
C ILE A 866 -23.30 -36.61 20.85
N ASN A 867 -24.01 -37.49 21.58
CA ASN A 867 -25.44 -37.74 21.33
C ASN A 867 -26.29 -36.47 21.49
N LYS A 868 -25.93 -35.58 22.42
CA LYS A 868 -26.61 -34.31 22.61
C LYS A 868 -26.37 -33.35 21.44
N LEU A 869 -25.13 -33.22 20.96
CA LEU A 869 -24.81 -32.46 19.75
C LEU A 869 -25.58 -33.00 18.53
N LYS A 870 -25.63 -34.32 18.36
CA LYS A 870 -26.42 -34.98 17.31
C LYS A 870 -27.92 -34.70 17.46
N SER A 871 -28.45 -34.66 18.69
CA SER A 871 -29.85 -34.29 18.94
C SER A 871 -30.18 -32.84 18.57
N TYR A 872 -29.17 -31.95 18.55
CA TYR A 872 -29.31 -30.58 18.05
C TYR A 872 -29.20 -30.49 16.53
N GLY A 873 -28.68 -31.53 15.86
CA GLY A 873 -28.54 -31.63 14.41
C GLY A 873 -27.13 -31.41 13.88
N PHE A 874 -26.10 -31.44 14.74
CA PHE A 874 -24.71 -31.30 14.31
C PHE A 874 -24.11 -32.66 13.88
N LYS A 875 -23.27 -32.63 12.83
CA LYS A 875 -22.17 -33.60 12.71
C LYS A 875 -20.99 -33.12 13.55
N THR A 876 -20.12 -34.03 13.97
CA THR A 876 -19.02 -33.73 14.89
C THR A 876 -17.67 -34.05 14.26
N SER A 877 -16.71 -33.12 14.40
CA SER A 877 -15.32 -33.27 13.94
C SER A 877 -14.36 -33.06 15.10
N LEU A 878 -13.28 -33.85 15.16
CA LEU A 878 -12.19 -33.64 16.12
C LEU A 878 -10.92 -33.19 15.40
N TRP A 879 -10.25 -32.20 15.97
CA TRP A 879 -8.90 -31.84 15.56
C TRP A 879 -7.91 -32.94 15.94
N MET A 880 -7.13 -33.38 14.96
CA MET A 880 -6.14 -34.45 15.03
C MET A 880 -4.82 -34.00 14.39
N HIS A 881 -3.71 -34.56 14.87
CA HIS A 881 -2.37 -34.29 14.36
C HIS A 881 -1.52 -35.58 14.33
N PRO A 882 -0.40 -35.62 13.59
CA PRO A 882 0.41 -36.83 13.43
C PRO A 882 1.53 -37.02 14.47
N PHE A 883 1.44 -36.36 15.62
CA PHE A 883 2.47 -36.36 16.66
C PHE A 883 2.00 -37.09 17.91
N ILE A 884 2.94 -37.67 18.66
CA ILE A 884 2.68 -38.16 20.01
C ILE A 884 3.61 -37.43 20.96
N ASN A 885 3.06 -36.71 21.94
CA ASN A 885 3.85 -36.01 22.94
C ASN A 885 4.64 -37.00 23.80
N ASN A 886 5.85 -36.62 24.19
CA ASN A 886 6.77 -37.49 24.93
C ASN A 886 6.24 -37.87 26.32
N GLU A 887 5.42 -37.01 26.95
CA GLU A 887 4.78 -37.34 28.22
C GLU A 887 3.65 -38.38 28.12
N CYS A 888 3.17 -38.70 26.91
CA CYS A 888 2.10 -39.66 26.73
C CYS A 888 2.59 -41.10 26.93
N PRO A 889 1.91 -41.94 27.74
CA PRO A 889 2.29 -43.35 27.92
C PRO A 889 2.38 -44.16 26.61
N ILE A 890 1.57 -43.79 25.61
CA ILE A 890 1.57 -44.44 24.30
C ILE A 890 2.83 -44.15 23.49
N HIS A 891 3.57 -43.09 23.83
CA HIS A 891 4.84 -42.73 23.19
C HIS A 891 5.87 -43.86 23.32
N GLU A 892 6.07 -44.39 24.53
CA GLU A 892 7.03 -45.47 24.77
C GLU A 892 6.65 -46.74 23.98
N THR A 893 5.35 -47.01 23.85
CA THR A 893 4.85 -48.12 23.05
C THR A 893 5.18 -47.95 21.56
N ALA A 894 4.91 -46.77 21.00
CA ALA A 894 5.22 -46.45 19.60
C ALA A 894 6.74 -46.44 19.35
N LYS A 895 7.53 -45.92 20.29
CA LYS A 895 8.99 -45.92 20.23
C LYS A 895 9.57 -47.34 20.22
N ASN A 896 9.11 -48.22 21.10
CA ASN A 896 9.57 -49.61 21.18
C ASN A 896 9.22 -50.43 19.93
N LYS A 897 8.15 -50.04 19.22
CA LYS A 897 7.77 -50.63 17.94
C LYS A 897 8.46 -50.00 16.72
N GLY A 898 9.24 -48.94 16.91
CA GLY A 898 9.92 -48.23 15.83
C GLY A 898 8.95 -47.47 14.90
N TYR A 899 7.87 -46.91 15.44
CA TYR A 899 6.82 -46.24 14.66
C TYR A 899 7.06 -44.74 14.42
N PHE A 900 8.17 -44.17 14.90
CA PHE A 900 8.52 -42.77 14.70
C PHE A 900 9.59 -42.59 13.63
N VAL A 901 9.57 -41.43 12.98
CA VAL A 901 10.62 -41.01 12.03
C VAL A 901 11.95 -40.92 12.78
N ASN A 902 12.99 -41.55 12.25
CA ASN A 902 14.33 -41.51 12.83
C ASN A 902 15.23 -40.50 12.11
N SER A 903 16.38 -40.18 12.70
CA SER A 903 17.52 -39.57 12.01
C SER A 903 18.72 -40.52 12.02
N THR A 904 19.82 -40.11 11.39
CA THR A 904 21.11 -40.82 11.43
C THR A 904 21.68 -41.00 12.84
N SER A 905 21.18 -40.25 13.84
CA SER A 905 21.58 -40.33 15.25
C SER A 905 20.56 -41.06 16.15
N GLY A 906 19.50 -41.65 15.59
CA GLY A 906 18.41 -42.32 16.32
C GLY A 906 17.08 -41.55 16.28
N THR A 907 16.10 -41.95 17.09
CA THR A 907 14.81 -41.23 17.19
C THR A 907 15.03 -39.85 17.78
N VAL A 908 14.65 -38.81 17.04
CA VAL A 908 14.84 -37.41 17.46
C VAL A 908 13.51 -36.85 17.95
N ASN A 909 13.54 -36.32 19.17
CA ASN A 909 12.43 -35.51 19.70
C ASN A 909 12.32 -34.23 18.87
N SER A 910 11.15 -33.99 18.28
CA SER A 910 10.84 -32.76 17.56
C SER A 910 9.98 -31.87 18.47
N THR A 911 10.25 -30.57 18.46
CA THR A 911 9.40 -29.60 19.15
C THR A 911 8.36 -29.10 18.16
N TRP A 912 7.08 -29.24 18.49
CA TRP A 912 5.95 -28.66 17.76
C TRP A 912 5.22 -27.67 18.66
N TRP A 913 4.21 -26.96 18.14
CA TRP A 913 3.57 -25.86 18.88
C TRP A 913 2.84 -26.26 20.17
N ASN A 914 2.65 -27.57 20.41
CA ASN A 914 2.06 -28.12 21.65
C ASN A 914 3.04 -29.00 22.46
N GLY A 915 4.35 -28.81 22.29
CA GLY A 915 5.38 -29.39 23.16
C GLY A 915 6.41 -30.26 22.45
N ASN A 916 7.04 -31.16 23.21
CA ASN A 916 8.03 -32.10 22.67
C ASN A 916 7.35 -33.42 22.30
N ALA A 917 7.50 -33.83 21.04
CA ALA A 917 6.83 -35.00 20.50
C ALA A 917 7.72 -35.78 19.55
N SER A 918 7.22 -36.92 19.09
CA SER A 918 7.79 -37.66 17.96
C SER A 918 6.76 -37.76 16.83
N PHE A 919 7.23 -37.58 15.60
CA PHE A 919 6.41 -37.64 14.39
C PHE A 919 6.27 -39.10 13.94
N ILE A 920 5.03 -39.57 13.79
CA ILE A 920 4.73 -40.93 13.33
C ILE A 920 5.25 -41.11 11.90
N ASP A 921 5.95 -42.21 11.66
CA ASP A 921 6.45 -42.57 10.34
C ASP A 921 5.36 -43.28 9.53
N PHE A 922 4.57 -42.52 8.78
CA PHE A 922 3.52 -43.05 7.91
C PHE A 922 4.04 -43.85 6.71
N THR A 923 5.35 -43.87 6.45
CA THR A 923 5.94 -44.80 5.48
C THR A 923 6.04 -46.22 6.03
N ASN A 924 5.93 -46.39 7.35
CA ASN A 924 5.77 -47.68 8.00
C ASN A 924 4.29 -48.10 7.96
N PRO A 925 3.91 -49.14 7.17
CA PRO A 925 2.51 -49.55 7.06
C PRO A 925 1.93 -50.02 8.41
N GLU A 926 2.74 -50.62 9.29
CA GLU A 926 2.29 -51.03 10.62
C GLU A 926 2.00 -49.83 11.52
N ALA A 927 2.82 -48.77 11.44
CA ALA A 927 2.60 -47.54 12.20
C ALA A 927 1.34 -46.81 11.73
N ALA A 928 1.16 -46.69 10.41
CA ALA A 928 -0.01 -46.10 9.79
C ALA A 928 -1.30 -46.85 10.14
N GLU A 929 -1.29 -48.18 10.09
CA GLU A 929 -2.42 -49.02 10.47
C GLU A 929 -2.71 -48.93 11.98
N TRP A 930 -1.67 -48.98 12.82
CA TRP A 930 -1.80 -48.84 14.27
C TRP A 930 -2.46 -47.52 14.68
N TRP A 931 -1.99 -46.40 14.11
CA TRP A 931 -2.59 -45.08 14.35
C TRP A 931 -4.01 -44.99 13.76
N SER A 932 -4.24 -45.55 12.57
CA SER A 932 -5.59 -45.57 11.99
C SER A 932 -6.58 -46.36 12.86
N ASN A 933 -6.15 -47.46 13.46
CA ASN A 933 -6.98 -48.28 14.34
C ASN A 933 -7.31 -47.55 15.65
N SER A 934 -6.40 -46.75 16.21
CA SER A 934 -6.72 -45.95 17.41
C SER A 934 -7.81 -44.92 17.12
N LEU A 935 -7.81 -44.30 15.93
CA LEU A 935 -8.87 -43.38 15.52
C LEU A 935 -10.21 -44.08 15.22
N ARG A 936 -10.17 -45.29 14.63
CA ARG A 936 -11.39 -46.11 14.44
C ARG A 936 -12.01 -46.52 15.78
N ASP A 937 -11.17 -46.88 16.75
CA ASP A 937 -11.61 -47.18 18.11
C ASP A 937 -12.19 -45.94 18.80
N LEU A 938 -11.57 -44.77 18.59
CA LEU A 938 -12.10 -43.49 19.08
C LEU A 938 -13.48 -43.20 18.51
N ILE A 939 -13.70 -43.39 17.20
CA ILE A 939 -15.03 -43.29 16.57
C ILE A 939 -16.02 -44.27 17.22
N ALA A 940 -15.63 -45.54 17.38
CA ALA A 940 -16.50 -46.56 17.95
C ALA A 940 -16.91 -46.26 19.41
N LYS A 941 -15.99 -45.70 20.21
CA LYS A 941 -16.21 -45.37 21.63
C LYS A 941 -16.99 -44.08 21.82
N SER A 942 -16.61 -43.01 21.13
CA SER A 942 -17.16 -41.66 21.31
C SER A 942 -18.39 -41.38 20.47
N GLY A 943 -18.48 -41.97 19.29
CA GLY A 943 -19.49 -41.68 18.28
C GLY A 943 -19.22 -40.43 17.44
N ILE A 944 -17.99 -39.90 17.41
CA ILE A 944 -17.60 -38.79 16.52
C ILE A 944 -17.80 -39.15 15.03
N ASP A 945 -18.05 -38.17 14.16
CA ASP A 945 -18.38 -38.42 12.75
C ASP A 945 -17.18 -38.31 11.80
N THR A 946 -16.26 -37.36 12.03
CA THR A 946 -15.10 -37.10 11.15
C THR A 946 -13.94 -36.44 11.91
N PHE A 947 -12.87 -36.07 11.19
CA PHE A 947 -11.67 -35.44 11.73
C PHE A 947 -11.21 -34.26 10.87
N LYS A 948 -10.62 -33.26 11.55
CA LYS A 948 -9.77 -32.22 10.99
C LYS A 948 -8.32 -32.62 11.23
N PHE A 949 -7.55 -32.81 10.15
CA PHE A 949 -6.16 -33.21 10.22
C PHE A 949 -5.23 -32.01 10.03
N ASP A 950 -4.56 -31.60 11.11
CA ASP A 950 -3.68 -30.44 11.12
C ASP A 950 -2.20 -30.87 11.23
N ALA A 951 -1.32 -29.93 10.89
CA ALA A 951 0.11 -30.17 10.75
C ALA A 951 0.45 -31.21 9.67
N GLY A 952 1.60 -31.87 9.83
CA GLY A 952 2.10 -32.95 8.97
C GLY A 952 3.14 -32.50 7.96
N GLU A 953 3.51 -31.22 7.97
CA GLU A 953 4.55 -30.65 7.12
C GLU A 953 5.88 -31.39 7.33
N ALA A 954 6.67 -31.55 6.26
CA ALA A 954 7.93 -32.27 6.34
C ALA A 954 8.97 -31.59 7.24
N SER A 955 8.86 -30.28 7.46
CA SER A 955 9.72 -29.55 8.41
C SER A 955 9.62 -30.03 9.86
N TRP A 956 8.56 -30.75 10.21
CA TRP A 956 8.43 -31.37 11.54
C TRP A 956 9.24 -32.66 11.69
N SER A 957 9.75 -33.20 10.58
CA SER A 957 10.68 -34.33 10.64
C SER A 957 12.06 -33.87 11.12
N PRO A 958 12.86 -34.77 11.72
CA PRO A 958 14.25 -34.49 12.07
C PRO A 958 15.06 -34.05 10.84
N GLN A 959 16.14 -33.27 11.05
CA GLN A 959 17.05 -32.94 9.95
C GLN A 959 17.62 -34.22 9.32
N LEU A 960 17.51 -34.32 8.00
CA LEU A 960 17.88 -35.52 7.22
C LEU A 960 17.16 -36.78 7.73
N PRO A 961 15.81 -36.83 7.63
CA PRO A 961 15.03 -37.92 8.19
C PRO A 961 15.40 -39.25 7.56
N GLU A 962 15.19 -40.33 8.30
CA GLU A 962 15.22 -41.70 7.83
C GLU A 962 13.86 -42.33 8.01
N PHE A 963 13.18 -42.54 6.89
CA PHE A 963 11.91 -43.22 6.84
C PHE A 963 12.11 -44.74 6.95
N TYR A 964 11.06 -45.45 7.34
CA TYR A 964 10.97 -46.89 7.33
C TYR A 964 11.13 -47.42 5.91
N ASP A 965 10.38 -46.84 4.96
CA ASP A 965 10.63 -47.05 3.54
C ASP A 965 11.86 -46.24 3.10
N LYS A 966 12.98 -46.95 2.95
CA LYS A 966 14.25 -46.34 2.57
C LYS A 966 14.23 -45.75 1.16
N ASP A 967 13.36 -46.24 0.28
CA ASP A 967 13.22 -45.71 -1.08
C ASP A 967 12.47 -44.38 -1.12
N LEU A 968 11.82 -43.98 -0.03
CA LEU A 968 11.14 -42.69 0.10
C LEU A 968 12.00 -41.64 0.82
N THR A 969 13.11 -42.03 1.43
CA THR A 969 13.96 -41.14 2.25
C THR A 969 14.61 -40.00 1.45
N TYR A 970 14.63 -40.08 0.12
CA TYR A 970 15.33 -39.11 -0.72
C TYR A 970 14.68 -37.72 -0.76
N TYR A 971 13.38 -37.60 -0.44
CA TYR A 971 12.65 -36.34 -0.46
C TYR A 971 11.77 -36.20 0.80
N PRO A 972 11.91 -35.11 1.58
CA PRO A 972 11.22 -34.96 2.86
C PRO A 972 9.69 -35.11 2.77
N ASP A 973 9.04 -34.43 1.83
CA ASP A 973 7.58 -34.45 1.67
C ASP A 973 6.99 -35.83 1.29
N ASN A 974 7.80 -36.86 1.03
CA ASN A 974 7.25 -38.21 0.85
C ASN A 974 6.51 -38.70 2.12
N ILE A 975 6.89 -38.20 3.30
CA ILE A 975 6.14 -38.43 4.54
C ILE A 975 4.74 -37.82 4.50
N VAL A 976 4.60 -36.62 3.90
CA VAL A 976 3.33 -35.91 3.73
C VAL A 976 2.41 -36.75 2.85
N THR A 977 2.89 -37.22 1.70
CA THR A 977 2.09 -38.06 0.81
C THR A 977 1.67 -39.38 1.48
N ALA A 978 2.53 -39.99 2.31
CA ALA A 978 2.20 -41.20 3.07
C ALA A 978 1.14 -40.93 4.16
N TYR A 979 1.25 -39.81 4.87
CA TYR A 979 0.26 -39.35 5.85
C TYR A 979 -1.11 -39.13 5.19
N LEU A 980 -1.13 -38.42 4.06
CA LEU A 980 -2.36 -38.10 3.34
C LEU A 980 -3.07 -39.35 2.79
N LYS A 981 -2.31 -40.34 2.29
CA LYS A 981 -2.85 -41.66 1.89
C LYS A 981 -3.49 -42.39 3.07
N THR A 982 -2.92 -42.26 4.27
CA THR A 982 -3.44 -42.88 5.48
C THR A 982 -4.77 -42.25 5.90
N ILE A 983 -4.83 -40.91 5.98
CA ILE A 983 -6.05 -40.22 6.42
C ILE A 983 -7.20 -40.35 5.42
N LYS A 984 -6.92 -40.54 4.13
CA LYS A 984 -7.94 -40.75 3.10
C LYS A 984 -8.88 -41.92 3.41
N ALA A 985 -8.42 -42.91 4.19
CA ALA A 985 -9.24 -44.05 4.62
C ALA A 985 -10.43 -43.66 5.51
N PHE A 986 -10.45 -42.46 6.09
CA PHE A 986 -11.55 -41.92 6.90
C PHE A 986 -12.66 -41.24 6.08
N GLY A 987 -12.53 -41.22 4.75
CA GLY A 987 -13.58 -40.77 3.82
C GLY A 987 -13.37 -39.34 3.30
N ASN A 988 -14.37 -38.86 2.55
CA ASN A 988 -14.29 -37.57 1.84
C ASN A 988 -14.77 -36.37 2.67
N GLY A 989 -15.23 -36.61 3.90
CA GLY A 989 -15.68 -35.56 4.83
C GLY A 989 -14.59 -35.05 5.76
N ILE A 990 -13.33 -35.43 5.51
CA ILE A 990 -12.16 -34.95 6.27
C ILE A 990 -11.62 -33.67 5.62
N GLU A 991 -10.94 -32.88 6.44
CA GLU A 991 -10.10 -31.77 5.98
C GLU A 991 -8.64 -32.00 6.40
N TYR A 992 -7.69 -31.47 5.62
CA TYR A 992 -6.27 -31.56 5.90
C TYR A 992 -5.53 -30.28 5.52
N ARG A 993 -4.44 -29.94 6.23
CA ARG A 993 -3.69 -28.68 6.02
C ARG A 993 -2.53 -28.78 5.03
N THR A 994 -1.64 -29.76 5.19
CA THR A 994 -0.41 -29.85 4.38
C THR A 994 -0.63 -30.68 3.13
N SER A 995 0.04 -30.33 2.02
CA SER A 995 -0.14 -31.08 0.77
C SER A 995 1.02 -30.98 -0.20
N ARG A 996 1.33 -32.12 -0.83
CA ARG A 996 2.20 -32.24 -2.01
C ARG A 996 1.88 -33.54 -2.75
N ARG A 997 1.73 -33.47 -4.08
CA ARG A 997 1.40 -34.62 -4.95
C ARG A 997 0.14 -35.37 -4.50
N SER A 998 -0.88 -34.64 -4.06
CA SER A 998 -2.11 -35.18 -3.45
C SER A 998 -3.42 -34.66 -4.06
N GLN A 999 -3.34 -34.03 -5.24
CA GLN A 999 -4.47 -33.47 -5.99
C GLN A 999 -5.60 -34.50 -6.21
N GLU A 1000 -5.25 -35.78 -6.35
CA GLU A 1000 -6.21 -36.86 -6.60
C GLU A 1000 -7.12 -37.20 -5.40
N LEU A 1001 -6.78 -36.75 -4.18
CA LEU A 1001 -7.45 -37.20 -2.95
C LEU A 1001 -8.93 -36.84 -2.89
N GLY A 1002 -9.35 -35.71 -3.46
CA GLY A 1002 -10.77 -35.33 -3.45
C GLY A 1002 -11.36 -35.06 -2.06
N CYS A 1003 -10.51 -34.66 -1.11
CA CYS A 1003 -10.91 -34.18 0.23
C CYS A 1003 -10.66 -32.67 0.33
N LEU A 1004 -11.18 -32.02 1.37
CA LEU A 1004 -10.97 -30.59 1.58
C LEU A 1004 -9.53 -30.32 2.00
N VAL A 1005 -8.88 -29.41 1.29
CA VAL A 1005 -7.54 -28.91 1.64
C VAL A 1005 -7.68 -27.53 2.27
N ARG A 1006 -7.28 -27.41 3.53
CA ARG A 1006 -7.36 -26.17 4.30
C ARG A 1006 -6.23 -25.26 3.89
N MET A 1007 -6.55 -24.01 3.53
CA MET A 1007 -5.52 -22.99 3.36
C MET A 1007 -4.80 -22.75 4.69
N TYR A 1008 -3.60 -22.18 4.64
CA TYR A 1008 -2.88 -21.77 5.84
C TYR A 1008 -3.72 -20.81 6.70
N GLY A 1009 -3.52 -20.78 8.01
CA GLY A 1009 -4.27 -19.87 8.90
C GLY A 1009 -4.15 -18.40 8.48
N ARG A 1010 -5.25 -17.65 8.53
CA ARG A 1010 -5.35 -16.21 8.27
C ARG A 1010 -5.62 -15.46 9.57
N GLU A 1011 -5.35 -14.16 9.55
CA GLU A 1011 -5.44 -13.24 10.68
C GLU A 1011 -6.33 -12.04 10.36
N SER A 1012 -6.83 -11.39 11.41
CA SER A 1012 -7.68 -10.20 11.36
C SER A 1012 -6.97 -8.94 10.83
N ARG A 1013 -6.49 -8.96 9.58
CA ARG A 1013 -5.67 -7.90 8.96
C ARG A 1013 -6.19 -7.49 7.58
N TRP A 1014 -5.96 -6.23 7.20
CA TRP A 1014 -6.36 -5.66 5.91
C TRP A 1014 -5.26 -5.73 4.83
N ASP A 1015 -4.17 -6.46 5.07
CA ASP A 1015 -3.03 -6.59 4.16
C ASP A 1015 -2.87 -8.02 3.62
N PHE A 1016 -1.99 -8.22 2.62
CA PHE A 1016 -1.72 -9.54 2.02
C PHE A 1016 -0.91 -10.49 2.93
N GLN A 1017 -0.45 -10.03 4.10
CA GLN A 1017 0.30 -10.83 5.06
C GLN A 1017 -0.67 -11.56 5.98
N LEU A 1018 -1.16 -12.72 5.54
CA LEU A 1018 -2.19 -13.53 6.21
C LEU A 1018 -3.54 -12.83 6.41
N GLY A 1019 -3.74 -11.61 5.90
CA GLY A 1019 -5.00 -10.87 6.06
C GLY A 1019 -6.09 -11.23 5.06
N LEU A 1020 -7.22 -10.53 5.14
CA LEU A 1020 -8.39 -10.73 4.28
C LEU A 1020 -8.07 -10.69 2.77
N PRO A 1021 -7.27 -9.74 2.25
CA PRO A 1021 -6.90 -9.73 0.82
C PRO A 1021 -6.24 -11.03 0.33
N SER A 1022 -5.53 -11.73 1.21
CA SER A 1022 -4.82 -12.97 0.85
C SER A 1022 -5.75 -14.19 0.69
N LEU A 1023 -7.01 -14.15 1.16
CA LEU A 1023 -7.95 -15.28 1.01
C LEU A 1023 -8.21 -15.61 -0.46
N VAL A 1024 -8.52 -14.60 -1.26
CA VAL A 1024 -8.87 -14.77 -2.68
C VAL A 1024 -7.65 -15.20 -3.48
N THR A 1025 -6.50 -14.54 -3.27
CA THR A 1025 -5.25 -14.90 -3.98
C THR A 1025 -4.80 -16.31 -3.63
N SER A 1026 -4.99 -16.75 -2.38
CA SER A 1026 -4.66 -18.12 -1.96
C SER A 1026 -5.63 -19.14 -2.53
N LEU A 1027 -6.93 -18.83 -2.56
CA LEU A 1027 -7.94 -19.69 -3.17
C LEU A 1027 -7.63 -19.94 -4.65
N ILE A 1028 -7.32 -18.88 -5.39
CA ILE A 1028 -6.94 -18.95 -6.81
C ILE A 1028 -5.64 -19.73 -6.96
N GLN A 1029 -4.61 -19.39 -6.19
CA GLN A 1029 -3.31 -20.05 -6.22
C GLN A 1029 -3.44 -21.57 -6.02
N LEU A 1030 -4.16 -22.00 -4.99
CA LEU A 1030 -4.38 -23.42 -4.70
C LEU A 1030 -5.14 -24.13 -5.82
N ASN A 1031 -6.18 -23.51 -6.39
CA ASN A 1031 -6.85 -24.02 -7.58
C ASN A 1031 -5.86 -24.20 -8.74
N MET A 1032 -4.99 -23.21 -8.96
CA MET A 1032 -4.03 -23.21 -10.07
C MET A 1032 -2.83 -24.15 -9.91
N ILE A 1033 -2.58 -24.69 -8.71
CA ILE A 1033 -1.61 -25.78 -8.49
C ILE A 1033 -2.29 -27.15 -8.32
N GLY A 1034 -3.58 -27.24 -8.66
CA GLY A 1034 -4.32 -28.49 -8.76
C GLY A 1034 -5.08 -28.90 -7.48
N TYR A 1035 -5.25 -28.00 -6.52
CA TYR A 1035 -6.03 -28.21 -5.29
C TYR A 1035 -7.35 -27.43 -5.33
N PRO A 1036 -8.38 -27.91 -6.06
CA PRO A 1036 -9.60 -27.13 -6.30
C PRO A 1036 -10.61 -27.16 -5.15
N PHE A 1037 -10.46 -28.06 -4.19
CA PHE A 1037 -11.40 -28.23 -3.06
C PHE A 1037 -10.86 -27.56 -1.80
N VAL A 1038 -10.70 -26.25 -1.87
CA VAL A 1038 -10.10 -25.43 -0.81
C VAL A 1038 -11.13 -25.15 0.28
N LEU A 1039 -10.76 -25.44 1.52
CA LEU A 1039 -11.44 -24.89 2.70
C LEU A 1039 -10.77 -23.55 3.03
N PRO A 1040 -11.50 -22.43 2.90
CA PRO A 1040 -10.95 -21.13 3.25
C PRO A 1040 -10.84 -20.97 4.76
N ASP A 1041 -9.89 -20.15 5.20
CA ASP A 1041 -9.71 -19.95 6.64
C ASP A 1041 -10.89 -19.18 7.27
N MET A 1042 -11.02 -19.33 8.59
CA MET A 1042 -12.22 -19.02 9.35
C MET A 1042 -12.63 -17.54 9.31
N ILE A 1043 -13.94 -17.27 9.31
CA ILE A 1043 -14.51 -15.92 9.25
C ILE A 1043 -14.04 -15.05 10.42
N GLY A 1044 -13.20 -14.07 10.12
CA GLY A 1044 -12.59 -13.19 11.11
C GLY A 1044 -11.22 -13.64 11.62
N GLY A 1045 -10.57 -14.60 10.95
CA GLY A 1045 -9.21 -15.06 11.25
C GLY A 1045 -9.10 -16.00 12.46
N ASN A 1046 -7.88 -16.47 12.72
CA ASN A 1046 -7.52 -17.40 13.80
C ASN A 1046 -7.34 -16.72 15.17
N GLY A 1047 -7.03 -15.43 15.17
CA GLY A 1047 -6.69 -14.66 16.37
C GLY A 1047 -5.44 -15.21 17.07
N TYR A 1048 -4.40 -15.64 16.34
CA TYR A 1048 -3.16 -16.17 16.93
C TYR A 1048 -2.43 -15.14 17.80
N PHE A 1049 -2.67 -13.85 17.57
CA PHE A 1049 -2.02 -12.73 18.28
C PHE A 1049 -2.95 -12.03 19.28
N ASP A 1050 -4.02 -12.69 19.72
CA ASP A 1050 -5.08 -12.09 20.55
C ASP A 1050 -5.68 -10.82 19.93
N LEU A 1051 -5.74 -10.79 18.59
CA LEU A 1051 -6.33 -9.71 17.79
C LEU A 1051 -7.71 -10.15 17.27
N PRO A 1052 -8.80 -9.93 18.03
CA PRO A 1052 -10.14 -10.18 17.51
C PRO A 1052 -10.42 -9.26 16.30
N PRO A 1053 -11.19 -9.71 15.31
CA PRO A 1053 -11.52 -8.89 14.16
C PRO A 1053 -12.38 -7.69 14.55
N SER A 1054 -12.21 -6.56 13.86
CA SER A 1054 -13.21 -5.49 13.93
C SER A 1054 -14.53 -5.96 13.30
N LYS A 1055 -15.64 -5.31 13.68
CA LYS A 1055 -16.96 -5.58 13.07
C LYS A 1055 -16.90 -5.52 11.54
N GLU A 1056 -16.26 -4.48 11.00
CA GLU A 1056 -16.14 -4.31 9.55
C GLU A 1056 -15.34 -5.45 8.91
N MET A 1057 -14.19 -5.81 9.49
CA MET A 1057 -13.38 -6.93 9.01
C MET A 1057 -14.19 -8.22 8.97
N TYR A 1058 -14.91 -8.53 10.06
CA TYR A 1058 -15.73 -9.74 10.17
C TYR A 1058 -16.83 -9.77 9.10
N ILE A 1059 -17.51 -8.64 8.85
CA ILE A 1059 -18.54 -8.53 7.81
C ILE A 1059 -17.94 -8.73 6.41
N ARG A 1060 -16.80 -8.10 6.09
CA ARG A 1060 -16.15 -8.27 4.78
C ARG A 1060 -15.65 -9.69 4.56
N TRP A 1061 -15.16 -10.33 5.61
CA TRP A 1061 -14.78 -11.73 5.56
C TRP A 1061 -15.98 -12.65 5.30
N MET A 1062 -17.12 -12.39 5.96
CA MET A 1062 -18.36 -13.11 5.72
C MET A 1062 -18.84 -12.94 4.26
N GLN A 1063 -18.76 -11.72 3.73
CA GLN A 1063 -19.10 -11.40 2.33
C GLN A 1063 -18.24 -12.18 1.33
N ALA A 1064 -16.95 -12.40 1.62
CA ALA A 1064 -16.08 -13.22 0.78
C ALA A 1064 -16.36 -14.73 0.96
N ALA A 1065 -16.43 -15.20 2.19
CA ALA A 1065 -16.56 -16.61 2.53
C ALA A 1065 -17.85 -17.26 2.01
N VAL A 1066 -18.95 -16.49 1.91
CA VAL A 1066 -20.25 -16.99 1.45
C VAL A 1066 -20.21 -17.62 0.05
N PHE A 1067 -19.30 -17.14 -0.81
CA PHE A 1067 -19.10 -17.61 -2.19
C PHE A 1067 -17.96 -18.62 -2.34
N MET A 1068 -17.19 -18.86 -1.27
CA MET A 1068 -16.11 -19.83 -1.27
C MET A 1068 -16.65 -21.27 -1.17
N PRO A 1069 -15.82 -22.30 -1.45
CA PRO A 1069 -16.29 -23.68 -1.46
C PRO A 1069 -16.94 -24.12 -0.14
N VAL A 1070 -16.44 -23.65 1.00
CA VAL A 1070 -16.91 -23.99 2.36
C VAL A 1070 -16.96 -22.72 3.21
N VAL A 1071 -17.85 -22.68 4.20
CA VAL A 1071 -17.92 -21.61 5.21
C VAL A 1071 -17.54 -22.16 6.57
N GLN A 1072 -16.57 -21.54 7.24
CA GLN A 1072 -16.13 -21.88 8.59
C GLN A 1072 -16.14 -20.64 9.48
N PHE A 1073 -16.76 -20.73 10.65
CA PHE A 1073 -16.82 -19.65 11.64
C PHE A 1073 -15.74 -19.84 12.71
N SER A 1074 -14.94 -18.80 12.97
CA SER A 1074 -14.01 -18.73 14.11
C SER A 1074 -14.65 -18.03 15.31
N TYR A 1075 -15.24 -16.85 15.07
CA TYR A 1075 -16.04 -16.14 16.06
C TYR A 1075 -17.53 -16.23 15.70
N PRO A 1076 -18.44 -16.35 16.67
CA PRO A 1076 -19.86 -16.31 16.38
C PRO A 1076 -20.34 -14.87 16.12
N PRO A 1077 -21.28 -14.66 15.17
CA PRO A 1077 -21.77 -13.32 14.83
C PRO A 1077 -22.40 -12.54 16.00
N TRP A 1078 -22.93 -13.24 17.01
CA TRP A 1078 -23.56 -12.63 18.18
C TRP A 1078 -22.58 -12.10 19.24
N ASP A 1079 -21.27 -12.32 19.08
CA ASP A 1079 -20.26 -11.68 19.94
C ASP A 1079 -20.04 -10.20 19.59
N PHE A 1080 -20.57 -9.71 18.46
CA PHE A 1080 -20.43 -8.33 17.99
C PHE A 1080 -21.66 -7.48 18.34
N ASP A 1081 -22.71 -7.54 17.52
CA ASP A 1081 -23.98 -6.85 17.74
C ASP A 1081 -25.13 -7.48 16.95
N ALA A 1082 -26.36 -7.03 17.22
CA ALA A 1082 -27.56 -7.53 16.57
C ALA A 1082 -27.55 -7.31 15.03
N GLN A 1083 -26.93 -6.24 14.55
CA GLN A 1083 -26.87 -5.95 13.12
C GLN A 1083 -25.96 -6.96 12.39
N THR A 1084 -24.81 -7.26 12.97
CA THR A 1084 -23.84 -8.23 12.45
C THR A 1084 -24.45 -9.63 12.42
N LEU A 1085 -25.19 -9.98 13.46
CA LEU A 1085 -25.96 -11.22 13.54
C LEU A 1085 -26.95 -11.36 12.38
N GLU A 1086 -27.80 -10.37 12.13
CA GLU A 1086 -28.77 -10.42 11.03
C GLU A 1086 -28.11 -10.44 9.65
N LEU A 1087 -27.02 -9.68 9.46
CA LEU A 1087 -26.26 -9.70 8.20
C LEU A 1087 -25.67 -11.08 7.92
N CYS A 1088 -25.09 -11.74 8.94
CA CYS A 1088 -24.54 -13.08 8.77
C CYS A 1088 -25.64 -14.10 8.46
N ARG A 1089 -26.84 -13.98 9.04
CA ARG A 1089 -27.99 -14.82 8.66
C ARG A 1089 -28.38 -14.59 7.20
N TYR A 1090 -28.46 -13.34 6.77
CA TYR A 1090 -28.76 -12.99 5.38
C TYR A 1090 -27.75 -13.63 4.40
N PHE A 1091 -26.44 -13.53 4.67
CA PHE A 1091 -25.43 -14.15 3.81
C PHE A 1091 -25.51 -15.68 3.85
N MET A 1092 -25.77 -16.29 5.01
CA MET A 1092 -25.97 -17.74 5.07
C MET A 1092 -27.20 -18.19 4.28
N ASP A 1093 -28.28 -17.42 4.27
CA ASP A 1093 -29.45 -17.69 3.44
C ASP A 1093 -29.14 -17.52 1.95
N LEU A 1094 -28.38 -16.48 1.58
CA LEU A 1094 -27.89 -16.28 0.22
C LEU A 1094 -27.04 -17.47 -0.23
N ARG A 1095 -26.12 -17.95 0.60
CA ARG A 1095 -25.29 -19.14 0.29
C ARG A 1095 -26.13 -20.34 -0.09
N ASN A 1096 -27.21 -20.60 0.66
CA ASN A 1096 -28.06 -21.78 0.45
C ASN A 1096 -28.57 -21.88 -0.98
N ASN A 1097 -28.80 -20.73 -1.64
CA ASN A 1097 -29.27 -20.68 -3.03
C ASN A 1097 -28.26 -21.21 -4.06
N TYR A 1098 -26.97 -21.30 -3.72
CA TYR A 1098 -25.91 -21.72 -4.65
C TYR A 1098 -25.10 -22.93 -4.20
N THR A 1099 -25.36 -23.48 -3.01
CA THR A 1099 -24.61 -24.64 -2.51
C THR A 1099 -24.65 -25.83 -3.46
N ASP A 1100 -25.79 -26.09 -4.13
CA ASP A 1100 -25.92 -27.12 -5.16
C ASP A 1100 -25.06 -26.82 -6.39
N THR A 1101 -25.00 -25.55 -6.82
CA THR A 1101 -24.13 -25.10 -7.92
C THR A 1101 -22.66 -25.33 -7.61
N ILE A 1102 -22.21 -25.01 -6.39
CA ILE A 1102 -20.83 -25.27 -5.94
C ILE A 1102 -20.54 -26.78 -6.00
N VAL A 1103 -21.46 -27.62 -5.53
CA VAL A 1103 -21.31 -29.08 -5.60
C VAL A 1103 -21.23 -29.58 -7.04
N ASP A 1104 -22.03 -29.01 -7.95
CA ASP A 1104 -22.00 -29.39 -9.37
C ASP A 1104 -20.72 -28.93 -10.06
N LEU A 1105 -20.15 -27.78 -9.71
CA LEU A 1105 -18.82 -27.34 -10.14
C LEU A 1105 -17.71 -28.27 -9.64
N MET A 1106 -17.81 -28.76 -8.40
CA MET A 1106 -16.88 -29.76 -7.90
C MET A 1106 -16.98 -31.08 -8.69
N LYS A 1107 -18.19 -31.51 -9.07
CA LYS A 1107 -18.36 -32.70 -9.94
C LYS A 1107 -17.78 -32.46 -11.33
N HIS A 1108 -17.99 -31.27 -11.89
CA HIS A 1108 -17.40 -30.87 -13.17
C HIS A 1108 -15.87 -30.89 -13.12
N THR A 1109 -15.30 -30.39 -12.03
CA THR A 1109 -13.86 -30.43 -11.75
C THR A 1109 -13.30 -31.86 -11.75
N VAL A 1110 -13.99 -32.81 -11.09
CA VAL A 1110 -13.61 -34.23 -11.13
C VAL A 1110 -13.66 -34.80 -12.55
N ALA A 1111 -14.66 -34.41 -13.35
CA ALA A 1111 -14.86 -34.94 -14.69
C ALA A 1111 -13.90 -34.36 -15.73
N HIS A 1112 -13.49 -33.09 -15.57
CA HIS A 1112 -12.82 -32.33 -16.62
C HIS A 1112 -11.47 -31.72 -16.21
N GLY A 1113 -11.12 -31.73 -14.92
CA GLY A 1113 -9.89 -31.14 -14.40
C GLY A 1113 -9.90 -29.61 -14.36
N SER A 1114 -11.05 -28.97 -14.57
CA SER A 1114 -11.21 -27.51 -14.44
C SER A 1114 -11.14 -27.09 -12.96
N PRO A 1115 -10.59 -25.92 -12.63
CA PRO A 1115 -10.65 -25.38 -11.26
C PRO A 1115 -12.10 -25.08 -10.84
N VAL A 1116 -12.39 -25.13 -9.53
CA VAL A 1116 -13.70 -24.74 -8.97
C VAL A 1116 -13.82 -23.22 -8.90
N ASN A 1117 -12.72 -22.56 -8.54
CA ASN A 1117 -12.62 -21.10 -8.46
C ASN A 1117 -11.48 -20.62 -9.37
N PRO A 1118 -11.71 -20.59 -10.70
CA PRO A 1118 -10.72 -20.07 -11.63
C PRO A 1118 -10.50 -18.56 -11.46
N PRO A 1119 -9.33 -18.06 -11.87
CA PRO A 1119 -9.16 -16.63 -12.14
C PRO A 1119 -10.00 -16.19 -13.36
N VAL A 1120 -10.31 -14.88 -13.44
CA VAL A 1120 -11.19 -14.32 -14.48
C VAL A 1120 -10.76 -14.68 -15.91
N TRP A 1121 -9.47 -14.59 -16.21
CA TRP A 1121 -8.88 -14.89 -17.52
C TRP A 1121 -8.99 -16.36 -17.94
N TRP A 1122 -9.47 -17.27 -17.07
CA TRP A 1122 -9.68 -18.67 -17.43
C TRP A 1122 -10.79 -18.85 -18.50
N ILE A 1123 -11.69 -17.87 -18.63
CA ILE A 1123 -12.86 -17.97 -19.51
C ILE A 1123 -12.53 -17.57 -20.96
N ASP A 1124 -11.73 -16.52 -21.17
CA ASP A 1124 -11.05 -16.23 -22.44
C ASP A 1124 -9.53 -16.10 -22.23
N PRO A 1125 -8.76 -17.13 -22.57
CA PRO A 1125 -7.34 -17.16 -22.30
C PRO A 1125 -6.49 -16.52 -23.42
N THR A 1126 -7.11 -16.06 -24.52
CA THR A 1126 -6.41 -15.47 -25.69
C THR A 1126 -6.29 -13.97 -25.65
N ASP A 1127 -7.12 -13.32 -24.85
CA ASP A 1127 -6.99 -11.92 -24.54
C ASP A 1127 -6.18 -11.79 -23.26
N SER A 1128 -4.93 -11.30 -23.36
CA SER A 1128 -4.11 -10.99 -22.19
C SER A 1128 -4.75 -9.90 -21.31
N LYS A 1129 -5.86 -9.32 -21.77
CA LYS A 1129 -6.70 -8.28 -21.19
C LYS A 1129 -8.15 -8.74 -20.95
N ALA A 1130 -8.47 -10.04 -21.07
CA ALA A 1130 -9.84 -10.53 -20.89
C ALA A 1130 -10.29 -10.43 -19.43
N HIS A 1131 -10.90 -9.28 -19.13
CA HIS A 1131 -11.94 -9.10 -18.13
C HIS A 1131 -13.37 -9.25 -18.75
N ALA A 1132 -13.50 -9.82 -19.95
CA ALA A 1132 -14.77 -10.02 -20.67
C ALA A 1132 -15.09 -11.49 -20.93
N ILE A 1133 -16.29 -11.94 -20.57
CA ILE A 1133 -16.72 -13.35 -20.70
C ILE A 1133 -17.62 -13.51 -21.93
N ASP A 1134 -17.14 -14.27 -22.93
CA ASP A 1134 -17.87 -14.71 -24.13
C ASP A 1134 -18.64 -16.05 -23.90
N ASP A 1135 -19.74 -16.18 -24.64
CA ASP A 1135 -20.94 -17.04 -24.64
C ASP A 1135 -20.76 -18.58 -24.64
N ARG A 1136 -19.76 -19.14 -23.96
CA ARG A 1136 -19.64 -20.60 -23.81
C ARG A 1136 -20.35 -21.11 -22.55
N LYS A 1137 -21.30 -22.02 -22.76
CA LYS A 1137 -22.17 -22.72 -21.78
C LYS A 1137 -21.40 -23.60 -20.77
N GLU A 1138 -20.45 -23.04 -20.04
CA GLU A 1138 -19.80 -23.66 -18.87
C GLU A 1138 -20.10 -22.77 -17.65
N MET A 1139 -20.74 -23.31 -16.60
CA MET A 1139 -20.93 -22.56 -15.35
C MET A 1139 -19.56 -22.39 -14.66
N HIS A 1140 -19.22 -21.18 -14.22
CA HIS A 1140 -18.01 -20.87 -13.44
C HIS A 1140 -18.37 -19.86 -12.33
N PHE A 1141 -17.80 -20.02 -11.12
CA PHE A 1141 -17.79 -18.94 -10.10
C PHE A 1141 -16.47 -18.19 -10.21
N THR A 1142 -16.53 -16.94 -10.64
CA THR A 1142 -15.37 -16.09 -10.81
C THR A 1142 -15.37 -15.03 -9.71
N PHE A 1143 -14.30 -14.97 -8.93
CA PHE A 1143 -14.07 -13.86 -7.98
C PHE A 1143 -13.40 -12.71 -8.73
N CYS A 1144 -13.97 -11.50 -8.64
CA CYS A 1144 -13.33 -10.27 -9.12
C CYS A 1144 -12.32 -9.77 -8.09
#